data_AF-A0A8J3JZ63-F1
#
_entry.id   AF-A0A8J3JZ63-F1
#
_cell.length_a   1.000
_cell.length_b   1.000
_cell.length_c   1.000
_cell.angle_alpha   90.00
_cell.angle_beta   90.00
_cell.angle_gamma   90.00
#
_symmetry.space_group_name_H-M   'P 1'
#
loop_
_entity.id
_entity.type
_entity.pdbx_description
1 polymer ?
#
loop_
_entity_poly.entity_id
_entity_poly.type
_entity_poly.pdbx_seq_one_letter_code
_entity_poly.pdbx_strand_id
1 'polypeptide(L)'
;MKRRSRMSAVLLLVAAVLTAPATTGRARADSSPVSPPAQRHNVSVGGVATKADDSTRAHGSTSSQHTPQSPSTTVVPVSNDIAGATALATEAFDGGGLVDASFVTAPPAYATHGMVKDLGGFPSASAYGALLTTGDARWAAEDNDYGSSGRDSGGGIVRGARTYDVTVLKATFDVPAGMNCFNMSFRFYSEEVPEFTGKAYNDAFIAEIDTDNWTTTASTVNAPSNFAHDGSGNLVSANTSGPLGMSAALAAGSTYDGATPVLIATTSISPGRHTLYLSLFDQYDAVYDSAVVVDQIRYTNVATCPTGTGAQNRPIIFVPGIMGSFLEDGDGNEVWPNQQYAADPWDFLLKDLKLNNDGYTACCGVKLGRRGMIAETAGTDVYRSTVEHLMSNGYVLDRNNKPEPNETLFLYPFDWRRSAQANATALLQLVDRIRDVTGHDKVNILAHSQGGLVVRAMLSLAGSYGRVNRVVTLGTPNLGAALAISVMKYKLSCMPPASLLGGCILNRDTVRDVAQNFSGLLELLPSDPYYWAIGSPIVRKYDADGDGQIDGRLDEGQVFALFNDTSQHNPSLILAAQAWHDSHDLWNPVDSSVGLVRVFGYDYLTPQRINLTQDIECDTGDWAPPNCYALEHAEFDQDYDGDGVVPKGSATMVNPVHDLTGGRPSYGVRYGHNSMVLKKDVIDYAVAVMRVNGPTNAITADPTTFAVTGAVAPASFTQHVDPPDGIEITVAGNTHGLVTDADGWRTGVTDAATGWTASDIPGSTYHEAPAYATVGLTTETTGTATGRWTVTAPGDVRIRVYGYTDGVKTSLTPYPPIRAAAGAVLTLADLAVPMGTAPAVAVDDDGDGDVDRTVAPMPTVTGAAVTDLLKPVSSASLAPFTAGNGTARVHVTLTATDDTGGCGIGRIEWQHAASGTSALYSGTPLDLPRTGTLAVRAIDCAGNVQAPYLFVNLAA
;
A
#
# COMPACT_ATOMS: atom_id res chain seq x y z
N MET A 1 38.03 -42.58 -15.24
CA MET A 1 38.92 -42.52 -16.43
C MET A 1 39.10 -41.05 -16.85
N LYS A 2 39.80 -40.75 -17.97
CA LYS A 2 39.92 -39.39 -18.57
C LYS A 2 38.51 -38.82 -18.89
N ARG A 3 38.23 -37.51 -18.92
CA ARG A 3 39.07 -36.36 -19.36
C ARG A 3 38.83 -35.08 -18.54
N ARG A 4 39.82 -34.16 -18.54
CA ARG A 4 39.63 -32.70 -18.36
C ARG A 4 39.25 -32.07 -19.72
N SER A 5 38.64 -30.87 -19.74
CA SER A 5 39.07 -29.70 -20.58
C SER A 5 37.94 -28.70 -20.93
N ARG A 6 38.17 -27.41 -20.62
CA ARG A 6 37.51 -26.18 -21.15
C ARG A 6 36.05 -25.94 -20.72
N MET A 7 35.56 -24.70 -20.68
CA MET A 7 36.20 -23.40 -21.01
C MET A 7 35.80 -22.31 -19.98
N SER A 8 36.68 -21.33 -19.77
CA SER A 8 36.41 -20.15 -18.93
C SER A 8 36.20 -18.89 -19.79
N ALA A 9 35.70 -17.84 -19.14
CA ALA A 9 35.71 -16.43 -19.54
C ALA A 9 34.77 -15.96 -20.67
N VAL A 10 33.76 -15.18 -20.27
CA VAL A 10 33.54 -13.82 -20.79
C VAL A 10 33.41 -12.87 -19.60
N LEU A 11 34.08 -11.72 -19.67
CA LEU A 11 33.99 -10.61 -18.71
C LEU A 11 34.26 -9.31 -19.50
N LEU A 12 33.66 -8.18 -19.10
CA LEU A 12 33.75 -6.83 -19.70
C LEU A 12 33.22 -6.64 -21.13
N LEU A 13 32.06 -5.96 -21.25
CA LEU A 13 31.75 -4.70 -21.99
C LEU A 13 30.24 -4.43 -21.81
N VAL A 14 29.66 -3.21 -21.89
CA VAL A 14 29.98 -1.95 -22.59
C VAL A 14 29.75 -0.74 -21.64
N ALA A 15 30.29 0.44 -21.94
CA ALA A 15 29.97 1.69 -21.25
C ALA A 15 29.95 2.95 -22.16
N ALA A 16 29.18 3.96 -21.74
CA ALA A 16 29.24 5.40 -22.08
C ALA A 16 28.71 5.92 -23.45
N VAL A 17 28.70 7.28 -23.55
CA VAL A 17 28.20 8.20 -24.61
C VAL A 17 26.67 8.18 -24.85
N LEU A 18 25.91 9.28 -24.96
CA LEU A 18 26.14 10.69 -25.35
C LEU A 18 25.47 11.74 -24.43
N THR A 19 25.74 13.04 -24.66
CA THR A 19 25.26 14.19 -23.85
C THR A 19 24.99 15.47 -24.67
N ALA A 20 24.18 16.38 -24.11
CA ALA A 20 24.16 17.84 -24.34
C ALA A 20 23.33 18.40 -25.55
N PRO A 21 23.10 19.74 -25.70
CA PRO A 21 21.71 20.27 -25.72
C PRO A 21 21.40 21.34 -26.80
N ALA A 22 20.22 22.00 -26.74
CA ALA A 22 19.87 23.16 -27.56
C ALA A 22 18.93 24.15 -26.82
N THR A 23 18.90 25.43 -27.26
CA THR A 23 18.24 26.54 -26.54
C THR A 23 17.69 27.67 -27.45
N THR A 24 16.80 28.51 -26.90
CA THR A 24 16.39 29.89 -27.32
C THR A 24 15.29 30.08 -28.39
N GLY A 25 14.44 31.10 -28.13
CA GLY A 25 13.45 31.70 -29.05
C GLY A 25 12.64 32.81 -28.32
N ARG A 26 12.54 34.04 -28.85
CA ARG A 26 12.01 35.24 -28.14
C ARG A 26 11.27 36.22 -29.08
N ALA A 27 10.06 36.66 -28.72
CA ALA A 27 9.41 37.98 -29.01
C ALA A 27 7.99 37.98 -28.36
N ARG A 28 7.42 39.01 -27.69
CA ARG A 28 7.23 40.47 -27.96
C ARG A 28 6.19 40.79 -29.05
N ALA A 29 5.28 41.77 -28.92
CA ALA A 29 4.86 42.65 -27.79
C ALA A 29 3.54 43.41 -28.11
N ASP A 30 3.04 44.24 -27.16
CA ASP A 30 2.19 45.45 -27.33
C ASP A 30 0.71 45.27 -27.81
N SER A 31 -0.28 46.14 -27.49
CA SER A 31 -0.38 47.31 -26.58
C SER A 31 -1.85 47.67 -26.22
N SER A 32 -2.05 48.49 -25.16
CA SER A 32 -3.30 49.15 -24.68
C SER A 32 -3.74 50.35 -25.59
N PRO A 33 -4.58 51.37 -25.19
CA PRO A 33 -5.44 51.62 -24.00
C PRO A 33 -6.84 52.29 -24.27
N VAL A 34 -7.46 52.89 -23.22
CA VAL A 34 -8.39 54.09 -23.18
C VAL A 34 -9.89 53.88 -22.83
N SER A 35 -10.45 54.83 -22.07
CA SER A 35 -11.83 54.98 -21.51
C SER A 35 -12.32 56.46 -21.69
N PRO A 36 -13.37 57.02 -21.02
CA PRO A 36 -14.53 56.49 -20.28
C PRO A 36 -15.86 56.97 -21.00
N PRO A 37 -16.79 57.88 -20.56
CA PRO A 37 -17.33 58.29 -19.24
C PRO A 37 -18.88 58.59 -19.12
N ALA A 38 -19.32 58.88 -17.87
CA ALA A 38 -20.29 59.94 -17.46
C ALA A 38 -21.86 59.79 -17.47
N GLN A 39 -22.44 59.86 -16.23
CA GLN A 39 -23.67 60.60 -15.80
C GLN A 39 -25.08 60.07 -16.24
N ARG A 40 -26.22 60.26 -15.53
CA ARG A 40 -26.58 60.79 -14.17
C ARG A 40 -28.05 60.45 -13.77
N HIS A 41 -28.34 60.51 -12.45
CA HIS A 41 -29.64 60.78 -11.77
C HIS A 41 -30.82 59.76 -11.65
N ASN A 42 -31.11 59.43 -10.37
CA ASN A 42 -32.39 59.29 -9.63
C ASN A 42 -33.69 58.75 -10.30
N VAL A 43 -34.29 57.72 -9.69
CA VAL A 43 -35.48 57.78 -8.79
C VAL A 43 -35.74 56.38 -8.17
N SER A 44 -36.43 56.30 -7.03
CA SER A 44 -36.73 55.05 -6.29
C SER A 44 -38.16 54.55 -6.47
N VAL A 45 -38.40 53.22 -6.40
CA VAL A 45 -39.50 52.55 -5.66
C VAL A 45 -39.29 51.03 -5.70
N GLY A 46 -39.77 50.32 -4.66
CA GLY A 46 -39.31 48.98 -4.29
C GLY A 46 -39.80 47.75 -5.09
N GLY A 47 -39.11 46.63 -4.85
CA GLY A 47 -39.76 45.32 -4.69
C GLY A 47 -39.22 44.15 -5.53
N VAL A 48 -39.01 43.01 -4.85
CA VAL A 48 -38.81 41.65 -5.39
C VAL A 48 -37.42 41.39 -6.03
N ALA A 49 -36.98 40.12 -5.98
CA ALA A 49 -35.58 39.71 -6.12
C ALA A 49 -35.21 39.10 -7.50
N THR A 50 -33.93 39.15 -7.87
CA THR A 50 -33.27 38.22 -8.81
C THR A 50 -31.73 38.27 -8.68
N LYS A 51 -31.00 37.42 -9.44
CA LYS A 51 -29.56 37.11 -9.32
C LYS A 51 -28.61 38.13 -10.01
N ALA A 52 -27.33 38.02 -9.59
CA ALA A 52 -26.07 38.24 -10.33
C ALA A 52 -25.31 39.59 -10.17
N ASP A 53 -24.00 39.41 -9.95
CA ASP A 53 -22.77 40.21 -10.16
C ASP A 53 -22.87 41.73 -10.45
N ASP A 54 -22.17 42.54 -9.64
CA ASP A 54 -20.79 42.97 -9.94
C ASP A 54 -20.10 43.56 -8.67
N SER A 55 -18.79 43.71 -8.77
CA SER A 55 -17.81 44.22 -7.82
C SER A 55 -17.90 45.74 -7.51
N THR A 56 -17.06 46.17 -6.55
CA THR A 56 -16.75 47.58 -6.20
C THR A 56 -17.84 48.40 -5.50
N ARG A 57 -18.04 48.15 -4.21
CA ARG A 57 -18.43 49.22 -3.28
C ARG A 57 -17.70 49.11 -1.95
N ALA A 58 -17.08 50.21 -1.51
CA ALA A 58 -16.42 50.29 -0.22
C ALA A 58 -17.47 50.17 0.90
N HIS A 59 -17.43 49.06 1.64
CA HIS A 59 -18.13 48.93 2.90
C HIS A 59 -17.17 49.27 4.04
N GLY A 60 -17.47 50.36 4.73
CA GLY A 60 -17.15 50.42 6.16
C GLY A 60 -18.07 49.42 6.85
N SER A 61 -17.60 48.18 7.02
CA SER A 61 -18.26 47.21 7.88
C SER A 61 -17.93 47.58 9.32
N THR A 62 -18.95 47.73 10.17
CA THR A 62 -18.74 47.72 11.61
C THR A 62 -18.51 46.28 12.01
N SER A 63 -17.25 45.90 12.29
CA SER A 63 -16.96 44.56 12.80
C SER A 63 -17.70 44.34 14.12
N SER A 64 -18.38 43.20 14.23
CA SER A 64 -19.03 42.78 15.47
C SER A 64 -17.95 42.30 16.42
N GLN A 65 -17.41 43.23 17.22
CA GLN A 65 -16.36 42.94 18.20
C GLN A 65 -16.76 41.75 19.07
N HIS A 66 -15.99 40.66 19.00
CA HIS A 66 -16.15 39.50 19.88
C HIS A 66 -15.96 39.97 21.33
N THR A 67 -16.88 39.58 22.22
CA THR A 67 -16.75 39.84 23.66
C THR A 67 -16.21 38.58 24.33
N PRO A 68 -14.96 38.58 24.83
CA PRO A 68 -14.26 37.34 25.18
C PRO A 68 -15.00 36.54 26.24
N GLN A 69 -14.97 35.22 26.07
CA GLN A 69 -15.32 34.29 27.14
C GLN A 69 -14.17 34.23 28.18
N SER A 70 -14.26 33.32 29.15
CA SER A 70 -13.33 33.33 30.31
C SER A 70 -11.88 33.12 29.86
N PRO A 71 -10.91 33.84 30.46
CA PRO A 71 -9.54 33.89 29.94
C PRO A 71 -8.90 32.50 29.84
N SER A 72 -8.44 32.16 28.63
CA SER A 72 -7.75 30.90 28.34
C SER A 72 -6.51 30.71 29.22
N THR A 73 -6.30 29.49 29.70
CA THR A 73 -5.08 29.12 30.45
C THR A 73 -3.91 28.73 29.54
N THR A 74 -4.14 28.71 28.22
CA THR A 74 -3.21 28.24 27.20
C THR A 74 -2.26 29.34 26.73
N VAL A 75 -2.69 30.61 26.73
CA VAL A 75 -1.87 31.78 26.40
C VAL A 75 -1.71 32.70 27.62
N VAL A 76 -0.48 33.16 27.86
CA VAL A 76 -0.14 34.19 28.84
C VAL A 76 0.30 35.45 28.09
N PRO A 77 -0.55 36.49 27.98
CA PRO A 77 -0.21 37.72 27.25
C PRO A 77 0.94 38.49 27.91
N VAL A 78 1.74 39.17 27.09
CA VAL A 78 2.87 39.99 27.52
C VAL A 78 2.71 41.47 27.15
N SER A 79 3.56 42.32 27.72
CA SER A 79 3.62 43.76 27.43
C SER A 79 4.47 44.06 26.18
N ASN A 80 4.08 45.09 25.42
CA ASN A 80 4.84 45.57 24.25
C ASN A 80 6.04 46.44 24.67
N ASP A 81 6.86 45.91 25.58
CA ASP A 81 8.03 46.55 26.17
C ASP A 81 9.21 45.56 26.28
N ILE A 82 10.31 45.99 26.92
CA ILE A 82 11.51 45.15 27.08
C ILE A 82 11.22 43.91 27.93
N ALA A 83 10.30 43.97 28.91
CA ALA A 83 9.97 42.82 29.75
C ALA A 83 9.23 41.74 28.96
N GLY A 84 8.22 42.11 28.17
CA GLY A 84 7.51 41.17 27.31
C GLY A 84 8.35 40.64 26.15
N ALA A 85 9.17 41.49 25.51
CA ALA A 85 10.14 41.05 24.51
C ALA A 85 11.14 40.02 25.07
N THR A 86 11.62 40.24 26.30
CA THR A 86 12.51 39.29 27.00
C THR A 86 11.80 38.00 27.34
N ALA A 87 10.53 38.04 27.77
CA ALA A 87 9.75 36.83 28.05
C ALA A 87 9.57 35.95 26.79
N LEU A 88 9.11 36.55 25.68
CA LEU A 88 8.98 35.87 24.38
C LEU A 88 10.30 35.24 23.93
N ALA A 89 11.38 36.03 23.93
CA ALA A 89 12.69 35.53 23.52
C ALA A 89 13.23 34.46 24.48
N THR A 90 12.87 34.47 25.76
CA THR A 90 13.31 33.44 26.73
C THR A 90 12.65 32.09 26.44
N GLU A 91 11.34 32.06 26.22
CA GLU A 91 10.62 30.81 25.91
C GLU A 91 11.05 30.23 24.56
N ALA A 92 11.34 31.07 23.54
CA ALA A 92 11.79 30.59 22.24
C ALA A 92 13.25 30.07 22.22
N PHE A 93 14.15 30.57 23.08
CA PHE A 93 15.59 30.23 23.10
C PHE A 93 15.92 29.04 24.01
N ASP A 94 15.33 27.91 23.65
CA ASP A 94 15.50 26.57 24.20
C ASP A 94 16.99 26.14 24.39
N GLY A 95 17.87 26.56 23.46
CA GLY A 95 19.32 26.30 23.54
C GLY A 95 20.13 27.24 24.45
N GLY A 96 19.49 28.24 25.06
CA GLY A 96 20.17 29.34 25.76
C GLY A 96 20.92 30.28 24.80
N GLY A 97 21.86 31.07 25.34
CA GLY A 97 22.65 32.03 24.56
C GLY A 97 21.99 33.39 24.30
N LEU A 98 20.71 33.57 24.65
CA LEU A 98 20.03 34.86 24.67
C LEU A 98 20.77 35.87 25.58
N VAL A 99 20.92 37.11 25.11
CA VAL A 99 21.61 38.21 25.81
C VAL A 99 20.64 39.32 26.20
N ASP A 100 19.83 39.80 25.26
CA ASP A 100 18.78 40.80 25.45
C ASP A 100 17.70 40.67 24.37
N ALA A 101 16.52 41.24 24.63
CA ALA A 101 15.47 41.37 23.61
C ALA A 101 14.67 42.68 23.77
N SER A 102 14.11 43.15 22.67
CA SER A 102 13.33 44.39 22.59
C SER A 102 12.47 44.42 21.33
N PHE A 103 11.35 45.13 21.32
CA PHE A 103 10.63 45.45 20.09
C PHE A 103 11.29 46.62 19.35
N VAL A 104 11.52 46.49 18.04
CA VAL A 104 11.89 47.59 17.14
C VAL A 104 10.64 48.37 16.71
N THR A 105 9.53 47.65 16.55
CA THR A 105 8.16 48.17 16.42
C THR A 105 7.21 47.13 17.02
N ALA A 106 6.11 47.61 17.58
CA ALA A 106 4.97 46.83 18.06
C ALA A 106 3.74 47.77 18.16
N PRO A 107 2.50 47.26 18.06
CA PRO A 107 1.30 48.09 18.17
C PRO A 107 1.15 48.79 19.54
N PRO A 108 0.45 49.94 19.60
CA PRO A 108 0.30 50.73 20.82
C PRO A 108 -0.82 50.23 21.77
N ALA A 109 -1.60 49.22 21.40
CA ALA A 109 -2.79 48.79 22.14
C ALA A 109 -2.55 47.59 23.10
N TYR A 110 -3.63 46.86 23.39
CA TYR A 110 -3.71 45.85 24.47
C TYR A 110 -2.92 44.59 24.13
N ALA A 111 -1.84 44.31 24.88
CA ALA A 111 -1.16 43.01 25.01
C ALA A 111 -1.25 42.08 23.78
N THR A 112 -0.66 42.52 22.66
CA THR A 112 -0.82 41.91 21.33
C THR A 112 -0.01 40.64 21.13
N HIS A 113 0.81 40.24 22.11
CA HIS A 113 1.71 39.09 22.02
C HIS A 113 1.62 38.26 23.30
N GLY A 114 2.06 37.00 23.29
CA GLY A 114 1.96 36.13 24.44
C GLY A 114 2.90 34.92 24.43
N MET A 115 2.94 34.21 25.54
CA MET A 115 3.58 32.90 25.65
C MET A 115 2.49 31.84 25.56
N VAL A 116 2.59 30.87 24.64
CA VAL A 116 1.53 29.87 24.37
C VAL A 116 2.01 28.44 24.63
N LYS A 117 1.18 27.60 25.27
CA LYS A 117 1.50 26.19 25.53
C LYS A 117 1.12 25.23 24.40
N ASP A 118 0.05 25.54 23.70
CA ASP A 118 -0.47 24.74 22.60
C ASP A 118 -1.37 25.63 21.73
N LEU A 119 -1.20 25.54 20.40
CA LEU A 119 -2.01 26.21 19.41
C LEU A 119 -2.14 25.28 18.18
N GLY A 120 -3.03 24.30 18.28
CA GLY A 120 -3.22 23.26 17.26
C GLY A 120 -2.13 22.17 17.23
N GLY A 121 -1.59 21.80 18.39
CA GLY A 121 -0.51 20.81 18.55
C GLY A 121 0.90 21.38 18.42
N PHE A 122 1.11 22.65 18.75
CA PHE A 122 2.41 23.34 18.74
C PHE A 122 2.42 24.58 19.67
N PRO A 123 3.44 24.82 20.52
CA PRO A 123 4.60 23.97 20.77
C PRO A 123 4.18 22.62 21.37
N SER A 124 5.11 21.66 21.41
CA SER A 124 4.84 20.31 21.93
C SER A 124 5.57 20.00 23.25
N ALA A 125 6.43 20.93 23.69
CA ALA A 125 7.15 20.85 24.96
C ALA A 125 6.25 21.17 26.16
N SER A 126 6.74 20.89 27.38
CA SER A 126 6.07 21.30 28.64
C SER A 126 6.27 22.79 29.01
N ALA A 127 7.00 23.54 28.18
CA ALA A 127 7.25 24.98 28.30
C ALA A 127 6.14 25.80 27.60
N TYR A 128 6.36 27.10 27.40
CA TYR A 128 5.62 27.87 26.40
C TYR A 128 6.50 28.08 25.15
N GLY A 129 5.90 28.53 24.05
CA GLY A 129 6.56 29.12 22.89
C GLY A 129 6.16 30.58 22.72
N ALA A 130 6.91 31.33 21.91
CA ALA A 130 6.65 32.75 21.67
C ALA A 130 5.56 32.95 20.62
N LEU A 131 4.38 33.44 21.02
CA LEU A 131 3.30 33.87 20.13
C LEU A 131 3.45 35.36 19.82
N LEU A 132 3.75 35.67 18.57
CA LEU A 132 3.53 36.98 17.98
C LEU A 132 2.20 36.93 17.20
N THR A 133 1.37 37.95 17.33
CA THR A 133 0.21 38.18 16.47
C THR A 133 0.04 39.69 16.27
N THR A 134 -0.57 40.09 15.16
CA THR A 134 -1.02 41.47 14.92
C THR A 134 -2.29 41.80 15.71
N GLY A 135 -3.05 40.76 16.08
CA GLY A 135 -4.25 40.81 16.89
C GLY A 135 -4.06 40.86 18.40
N ASP A 136 -5.09 40.38 19.10
CA ASP A 136 -5.08 40.21 20.56
C ASP A 136 -4.67 38.79 20.94
N ALA A 137 -3.49 38.61 21.55
CA ALA A 137 -2.96 37.29 21.88
C ALA A 137 -3.86 36.46 22.84
N ARG A 138 -4.83 37.10 23.52
CA ARG A 138 -5.85 36.39 24.32
C ARG A 138 -6.81 35.57 23.47
N TRP A 139 -7.11 36.02 22.25
CA TRP A 139 -8.08 35.42 21.34
C TRP A 139 -7.46 34.31 20.49
N ALA A 140 -6.14 34.31 20.29
CA ALA A 140 -5.45 33.34 19.45
C ALA A 140 -5.87 31.87 19.71
N ALA A 141 -6.07 31.49 20.98
CA ALA A 141 -6.47 30.15 21.41
C ALA A 141 -7.95 30.05 21.87
N GLU A 142 -8.83 30.90 21.36
CA GLU A 142 -10.29 30.73 21.43
C GLU A 142 -10.78 29.85 20.26
N ASP A 143 -12.02 29.32 20.33
CA ASP A 143 -12.60 28.53 19.24
C ASP A 143 -12.93 29.43 18.05
N ASN A 144 -12.57 29.03 16.83
CA ASN A 144 -13.05 29.70 15.61
C ASN A 144 -14.57 29.43 15.42
N ASP A 145 -15.40 30.34 15.94
CA ASP A 145 -16.86 30.36 15.75
C ASP A 145 -17.36 31.54 14.88
N TYR A 146 -16.43 32.35 14.33
CA TYR A 146 -16.69 33.44 13.38
C TYR A 146 -15.62 33.49 12.28
N GLY A 147 -15.95 33.14 11.03
CA GLY A 147 -15.05 33.25 9.85
C GLY A 147 -14.82 34.70 9.37
N SER A 148 -14.33 35.53 10.28
CA SER A 148 -13.84 36.91 10.18
C SER A 148 -13.54 37.41 11.61
N SER A 149 -12.75 36.63 12.36
CA SER A 149 -12.26 37.01 13.67
C SER A 149 -11.10 38.01 13.54
N GLY A 150 -10.75 38.68 14.64
CA GLY A 150 -9.59 39.57 14.69
C GLY A 150 -9.87 41.03 15.08
N ARG A 151 -8.80 41.84 15.15
CA ARG A 151 -8.79 43.09 15.93
C ARG A 151 -7.63 44.06 15.60
N ASP A 152 -8.01 45.20 15.00
CA ASP A 152 -7.24 46.45 14.96
C ASP A 152 -6.54 46.77 16.30
N SER A 153 -5.23 46.57 16.31
CA SER A 153 -4.33 46.81 17.45
C SER A 153 -3.75 48.24 17.44
N GLY A 154 -4.25 49.11 16.56
CA GLY A 154 -3.92 50.54 16.48
C GLY A 154 -2.61 50.85 15.76
N GLY A 155 -2.03 49.89 15.03
CA GLY A 155 -0.79 50.02 14.28
C GLY A 155 -0.91 50.94 13.08
N GLY A 156 -0.24 52.08 13.13
CA GLY A 156 -0.03 52.91 11.94
C GLY A 156 0.86 52.21 10.90
N ILE A 157 0.80 52.66 9.64
CA ILE A 157 1.59 52.04 8.55
C ILE A 157 3.10 52.14 8.83
N VAL A 158 3.79 51.00 8.86
CA VAL A 158 5.24 50.91 9.13
C VAL A 158 5.95 50.11 8.04
N ARG A 159 6.91 50.76 7.36
CA ARG A 159 7.72 50.23 6.22
C ARG A 159 6.94 49.83 4.98
N GLY A 160 7.21 50.47 3.84
CA GLY A 160 6.60 50.09 2.57
C GLY A 160 5.19 50.66 2.39
N ALA A 161 4.24 49.83 1.97
CA ALA A 161 2.89 50.23 1.63
C ALA A 161 1.82 49.34 2.28
N ARG A 162 0.93 49.96 3.09
CA ARG A 162 -0.25 49.32 3.68
C ARG A 162 0.05 48.10 4.57
N THR A 163 1.15 48.19 5.30
CA THR A 163 1.62 47.26 6.32
C THR A 163 1.16 47.76 7.68
N TYR A 164 0.19 47.07 8.29
CA TYR A 164 -0.41 47.46 9.58
C TYR A 164 0.06 46.53 10.70
N ASP A 165 -0.17 46.98 11.94
CA ASP A 165 0.14 46.30 13.20
C ASP A 165 1.53 45.64 13.31
N VAL A 166 2.48 46.26 12.60
CA VAL A 166 3.82 45.75 12.35
C VAL A 166 4.60 45.56 13.64
N THR A 167 4.85 44.29 13.93
CA THR A 167 5.68 43.82 15.03
C THR A 167 7.03 43.38 14.49
N VAL A 168 8.11 43.82 15.15
CA VAL A 168 9.47 43.34 14.91
C VAL A 168 10.12 43.09 16.27
N LEU A 169 10.15 41.81 16.68
CA LEU A 169 10.87 41.35 17.86
C LEU A 169 12.36 41.19 17.51
N LYS A 170 13.22 41.93 18.21
CA LYS A 170 14.68 41.81 18.12
C LYS A 170 15.21 41.04 19.33
N ALA A 171 16.00 40.00 19.10
CA ALA A 171 16.71 39.26 20.14
C ALA A 171 18.22 39.24 19.84
N THR A 172 19.05 39.70 20.78
CA THR A 172 20.52 39.60 20.70
C THR A 172 20.97 38.30 21.36
N PHE A 173 21.87 37.55 20.74
CA PHE A 173 22.31 36.23 21.25
C PHE A 173 23.79 35.94 20.93
N ASP A 174 24.42 35.08 21.74
CA ASP A 174 25.81 34.64 21.59
C ASP A 174 25.87 33.15 21.16
N VAL A 175 26.31 32.90 19.92
CA VAL A 175 26.46 31.55 19.35
C VAL A 175 27.70 30.85 19.91
N PRO A 176 27.59 29.61 20.46
CA PRO A 176 28.72 28.89 21.03
C PRO A 176 29.87 28.58 20.05
N ALA A 177 31.09 28.53 20.60
CA ALA A 177 32.28 28.16 19.86
C ALA A 177 32.14 26.77 19.21
N GLY A 178 32.29 26.71 17.88
CA GLY A 178 32.20 25.47 17.12
C GLY A 178 30.79 25.11 16.61
N MET A 179 29.78 25.95 16.80
CA MET A 179 28.50 25.85 16.07
C MET A 179 28.58 26.59 14.73
N ASN A 180 27.80 26.18 13.73
CA ASN A 180 27.80 26.80 12.40
C ASN A 180 26.41 26.91 11.72
N CYS A 181 25.35 26.44 12.38
CA CYS A 181 24.01 26.40 11.80
C CYS A 181 22.95 26.82 12.83
N PHE A 182 22.19 27.87 12.50
CA PHE A 182 21.03 28.33 13.25
C PHE A 182 19.79 27.57 12.78
N ASN A 183 18.92 27.18 13.72
CA ASN A 183 17.63 26.57 13.42
C ASN A 183 16.57 27.03 14.43
N MET A 184 15.33 27.15 13.96
CA MET A 184 14.16 27.46 14.80
C MET A 184 12.92 26.74 14.26
N SER A 185 12.06 26.26 15.16
CA SER A 185 10.76 25.70 14.84
C SER A 185 9.70 26.80 14.92
N PHE A 186 8.76 26.85 13.97
CA PHE A 186 7.66 27.82 14.00
C PHE A 186 6.42 27.30 13.28
N ARG A 187 5.27 27.94 13.52
CA ARG A 187 4.05 27.76 12.73
C ARG A 187 3.41 29.13 12.50
N PHE A 188 2.95 29.37 11.27
CA PHE A 188 2.25 30.58 10.87
C PHE A 188 0.74 30.30 10.71
N TYR A 189 -0.09 31.27 11.11
CA TYR A 189 -1.56 31.22 11.15
C TYR A 189 -2.12 32.53 10.59
N SER A 190 -3.29 32.50 9.95
CA SER A 190 -3.92 33.69 9.36
C SER A 190 -5.43 33.50 9.13
N GLU A 191 -6.18 34.59 9.28
CA GLU A 191 -7.58 34.73 8.83
C GLU A 191 -7.72 35.00 7.31
N GLU A 192 -6.64 35.19 6.57
CA GLU A 192 -6.69 35.46 5.12
C GLU A 192 -6.99 34.20 4.26
N VAL A 193 -7.24 33.02 4.87
CA VAL A 193 -7.19 31.70 4.19
C VAL A 193 -8.42 30.84 4.50
N PRO A 194 -9.21 30.37 3.51
CA PRO A 194 -9.00 30.44 2.06
C PRO A 194 -9.50 31.71 1.34
N GLU A 195 -10.29 32.56 1.99
CA GLU A 195 -11.09 33.65 1.38
C GLU A 195 -10.25 34.62 0.54
N PHE A 196 -9.06 34.96 1.04
CA PHE A 196 -8.18 35.97 0.48
C PHE A 196 -6.87 35.41 -0.09
N THR A 197 -6.74 34.08 -0.18
CA THR A 197 -5.62 33.43 -0.87
C THR A 197 -5.59 33.81 -2.36
N GLY A 198 -4.41 34.21 -2.83
CA GLY A 198 -4.15 34.69 -4.18
C GLY A 198 -4.68 36.10 -4.49
N LYS A 199 -4.89 36.96 -3.47
CA LYS A 199 -5.39 38.34 -3.63
C LYS A 199 -4.28 39.37 -3.36
N ALA A 200 -4.64 40.56 -2.85
CA ALA A 200 -3.69 41.62 -2.44
C ALA A 200 -3.23 41.46 -0.98
N TYR A 201 -4.15 40.96 -0.17
CA TYR A 201 -3.99 40.24 1.10
C TYR A 201 -2.80 39.26 1.03
N ASN A 202 -1.82 39.43 1.93
CA ASN A 202 -0.53 38.74 1.91
C ASN A 202 0.26 38.93 3.22
N ASP A 203 -0.38 38.68 4.36
CA ASP A 203 0.25 38.76 5.68
C ASP A 203 1.45 37.81 5.77
N ALA A 204 2.61 38.29 6.20
CA ALA A 204 3.86 37.54 6.07
C ALA A 204 4.69 37.49 7.36
N PHE A 205 5.27 36.32 7.61
CA PHE A 205 6.32 36.14 8.60
C PHE A 205 7.70 36.23 7.95
N ILE A 206 8.60 37.01 8.56
CA ILE A 206 9.95 37.26 8.08
C ILE A 206 10.94 37.05 9.23
N ALA A 207 12.02 36.33 8.97
CA ALA A 207 13.11 36.14 9.92
C ALA A 207 14.45 36.52 9.27
N GLU A 208 15.14 37.50 9.84
CA GLU A 208 16.44 38.01 9.36
C GLU A 208 17.50 37.94 10.48
N ILE A 209 18.78 37.78 10.14
CA ILE A 209 19.91 37.79 11.10
C ILE A 209 20.89 38.93 10.76
N ASP A 210 21.30 39.68 11.79
CA ASP A 210 22.17 40.86 11.80
C ASP A 210 21.72 42.06 10.94
N THR A 211 20.74 41.87 10.06
CA THR A 211 20.07 42.88 9.26
C THR A 211 18.57 42.84 9.45
N ASP A 212 17.93 43.99 9.24
CA ASP A 212 16.50 44.20 9.37
C ASP A 212 16.09 45.19 8.27
N ASN A 213 15.78 44.68 7.07
CA ASN A 213 15.75 45.47 5.84
C ASN A 213 14.57 45.18 4.89
N TRP A 214 13.65 44.30 5.28
CA TRP A 214 12.44 44.05 4.51
C TRP A 214 11.57 45.31 4.29
N THR A 215 10.86 45.32 3.16
CA THR A 215 9.93 46.38 2.78
C THR A 215 8.86 45.84 1.83
N THR A 216 7.74 46.55 1.67
CA THR A 216 6.65 46.13 0.76
C THR A 216 6.39 47.16 -0.34
N THR A 217 5.86 46.72 -1.47
CA THR A 217 5.47 47.56 -2.60
C THR A 217 4.23 46.96 -3.25
N ALA A 218 3.08 47.63 -3.07
CA ALA A 218 1.77 46.97 -3.17
C ALA A 218 1.77 45.69 -2.30
N SER A 219 1.18 44.58 -2.76
CA SER A 219 1.16 43.30 -2.04
C SER A 219 2.50 42.53 -2.11
N THR A 220 3.49 43.03 -2.86
CA THR A 220 4.80 42.37 -2.98
C THR A 220 5.68 42.74 -1.80
N VAL A 221 5.92 41.77 -0.93
CA VAL A 221 6.90 41.84 0.15
C VAL A 221 8.29 41.51 -0.41
N ASN A 222 9.30 42.32 -0.08
CA ASN A 222 10.68 42.18 -0.48
C ASN A 222 11.57 42.12 0.76
N ALA A 223 12.10 40.94 1.07
CA ALA A 223 12.88 40.66 2.27
C ALA A 223 14.19 39.93 1.91
N PRO A 224 15.21 40.64 1.39
CA PRO A 224 16.37 40.02 0.73
C PRO A 224 17.35 39.29 1.67
N SER A 225 17.19 39.41 2.99
CA SER A 225 17.93 38.64 4.02
C SER A 225 17.02 37.78 4.90
N ASN A 226 15.77 37.57 4.47
CA ASN A 226 14.90 36.55 5.06
C ASN A 226 15.50 35.16 4.85
N PHE A 227 15.55 34.33 5.89
CA PHE A 227 15.86 32.90 5.79
C PHE A 227 14.64 31.99 6.03
N ALA A 228 13.48 32.56 6.38
CA ALA A 228 12.21 31.84 6.47
C ALA A 228 11.48 31.85 5.10
N HIS A 229 12.01 31.10 4.12
CA HIS A 229 11.47 31.00 2.75
C HIS A 229 11.40 29.55 2.26
N ASP A 230 10.52 29.22 1.32
CA ASP A 230 10.44 27.88 0.73
C ASP A 230 11.66 27.54 -0.18
N GLY A 231 11.71 26.32 -0.71
CA GLY A 231 12.79 25.87 -1.61
C GLY A 231 12.85 26.59 -2.97
N SER A 232 11.89 27.46 -3.29
CA SER A 232 11.87 28.34 -4.47
C SER A 232 12.22 29.80 -4.14
N GLY A 233 12.33 30.15 -2.85
CA GLY A 233 12.53 31.52 -2.37
C GLY A 233 11.23 32.30 -2.10
N ASN A 234 10.06 31.64 -2.09
CA ASN A 234 8.80 32.26 -1.68
C ASN A 234 8.77 32.46 -0.15
N LEU A 235 8.14 33.53 0.30
CA LEU A 235 7.98 33.83 1.73
C LEU A 235 6.95 32.90 2.38
N VAL A 236 7.01 32.76 3.71
CA VAL A 236 5.86 32.22 4.48
C VAL A 236 4.88 33.36 4.73
N SER A 237 3.72 33.27 4.08
CA SER A 237 2.61 34.22 4.19
C SER A 237 1.25 33.52 4.08
N ALA A 238 0.14 34.25 4.16
CA ALA A 238 -1.19 33.74 3.84
C ALA A 238 -1.32 33.11 2.44
N ASN A 239 -0.38 33.40 1.53
CA ASN A 239 -0.31 32.83 0.19
C ASN A 239 0.57 31.55 0.11
N THR A 240 1.03 31.00 1.25
CA THR A 240 1.84 29.78 1.29
C THR A 240 1.05 28.58 0.78
N SER A 241 1.62 27.85 -0.18
CA SER A 241 0.97 26.72 -0.86
C SER A 241 1.94 25.54 -1.07
N GLY A 242 1.44 24.43 -1.61
CA GLY A 242 2.23 23.21 -1.78
C GLY A 242 2.59 22.54 -0.44
N PRO A 243 3.76 21.90 -0.30
CA PRO A 243 4.13 21.11 0.89
C PRO A 243 4.25 21.90 2.20
N LEU A 244 4.32 23.23 2.15
CA LEU A 244 4.33 24.11 3.34
C LEU A 244 2.97 24.83 3.54
N GLY A 245 1.98 24.53 2.70
CA GLY A 245 0.74 25.28 2.58
C GLY A 245 -0.15 25.27 3.83
N MET A 246 -1.01 26.29 3.91
CA MET A 246 -1.91 26.49 5.05
C MET A 246 -3.20 25.67 4.91
N SER A 247 -3.77 25.24 6.04
CA SER A 247 -5.09 24.59 6.08
C SER A 247 -5.77 24.70 7.44
N ALA A 248 -7.11 24.74 7.45
CA ALA A 248 -7.93 24.76 8.67
C ALA A 248 -7.66 23.56 9.60
N ALA A 249 -7.37 22.38 9.04
CA ALA A 249 -7.05 21.18 9.81
C ALA A 249 -5.75 21.30 10.66
N LEU A 250 -4.91 22.29 10.38
CA LEU A 250 -3.70 22.60 11.14
C LEU A 250 -3.88 23.82 12.06
N ALA A 251 -4.95 24.58 11.89
CA ALA A 251 -5.35 25.71 12.74
C ALA A 251 -6.39 25.33 13.83
N ALA A 252 -7.01 24.16 13.74
CA ALA A 252 -7.99 23.68 14.70
C ALA A 252 -7.48 23.76 16.17
N GLY A 253 -8.25 24.40 17.04
CA GLY A 253 -7.80 24.78 18.39
C GLY A 253 -7.14 26.16 18.45
N SER A 254 -7.41 27.02 17.47
CA SER A 254 -7.09 28.44 17.43
C SER A 254 -8.23 29.21 16.75
N THR A 255 -8.23 30.53 16.87
CA THR A 255 -9.22 31.41 16.23
C THR A 255 -9.06 31.51 14.71
N TYR A 256 -7.91 31.08 14.16
CA TYR A 256 -7.54 31.31 12.77
C TYR A 256 -8.16 30.27 11.81
N ASP A 257 -8.61 30.71 10.62
CA ASP A 257 -9.14 29.85 9.55
C ASP A 257 -8.06 28.97 8.87
N GLY A 258 -6.78 29.39 8.86
CA GLY A 258 -5.70 28.61 8.25
C GLY A 258 -4.36 28.66 8.99
N ALA A 259 -3.62 27.54 9.00
CA ALA A 259 -2.26 27.48 9.54
C ALA A 259 -1.34 26.51 8.77
N THR A 260 -0.03 26.77 8.79
CA THR A 260 0.99 25.91 8.18
C THR A 260 1.17 24.60 8.97
N PRO A 261 1.86 23.57 8.42
CA PRO A 261 2.52 22.59 9.27
C PRO A 261 3.50 23.29 10.22
N VAL A 262 4.03 22.58 11.22
CA VAL A 262 5.23 23.09 11.92
C VAL A 262 6.37 23.11 10.91
N LEU A 263 7.12 24.21 10.88
CA LEU A 263 8.17 24.53 9.94
C LEU A 263 9.50 24.67 10.70
N ILE A 264 10.60 24.20 10.14
CA ILE A 264 11.95 24.57 10.60
C ILE A 264 12.52 25.56 9.59
N ALA A 265 12.87 26.77 10.03
CA ALA A 265 13.73 27.69 9.28
C ALA A 265 15.20 27.49 9.67
N THR A 266 16.09 27.50 8.69
CA THR A 266 17.53 27.23 8.87
C THR A 266 18.38 28.29 8.17
N THR A 267 19.56 28.59 8.73
CA THR A 267 20.56 29.44 8.07
C THR A 267 21.96 29.26 8.66
N SER A 268 23.00 29.46 7.85
CA SER A 268 24.40 29.40 8.28
C SER A 268 24.74 30.57 9.21
N ILE A 269 25.47 30.30 10.31
CA ILE A 269 25.84 31.32 11.29
C ILE A 269 27.28 31.11 11.79
N SER A 270 27.92 32.17 12.29
CA SER A 270 29.24 32.09 12.92
C SER A 270 29.14 31.98 14.45
N PRO A 271 30.17 31.43 15.13
CA PRO A 271 30.34 31.63 16.57
C PRO A 271 30.60 33.11 16.90
N GLY A 272 29.93 33.62 17.93
CA GLY A 272 30.00 35.03 18.32
C GLY A 272 28.62 35.67 18.52
N ARG A 273 28.60 37.00 18.67
CA ARG A 273 27.37 37.74 18.93
C ARG A 273 26.63 38.06 17.63
N HIS A 274 25.35 37.71 17.61
CA HIS A 274 24.42 37.92 16.49
C HIS A 274 23.10 38.54 16.99
N THR A 275 22.28 39.03 16.06
CA THR A 275 20.94 39.56 16.33
C THR A 275 19.91 38.91 15.42
N LEU A 276 18.84 38.37 15.99
CA LEU A 276 17.67 37.85 15.28
C LEU A 276 16.59 38.93 15.22
N TYR A 277 15.96 39.08 14.07
CA TYR A 277 14.79 39.92 13.84
C TYR A 277 13.63 39.06 13.34
N LEU A 278 12.55 38.99 14.11
CA LEU A 278 11.33 38.27 13.77
C LEU A 278 10.21 39.30 13.52
N SER A 279 9.71 39.34 12.29
CA SER A 279 8.72 40.33 11.84
C SER A 279 7.40 39.70 11.44
N LEU A 280 6.30 40.37 11.78
CA LEU A 280 4.92 40.00 11.45
C LEU A 280 4.11 41.29 11.22
N PHE A 281 3.21 41.30 10.23
CA PHE A 281 2.37 42.44 9.88
C PHE A 281 1.17 42.02 9.04
N ASP A 282 0.11 42.84 9.08
CA ASP A 282 -1.05 42.71 8.21
C ASP A 282 -0.80 43.49 6.90
N GLN A 283 -1.25 42.97 5.75
CA GLN A 283 -0.93 43.51 4.44
C GLN A 283 -2.20 43.78 3.60
N TYR A 284 -2.73 45.00 3.81
CA TYR A 284 -3.79 45.76 3.11
C TYR A 284 -4.92 46.23 4.03
N ASP A 285 -5.18 45.52 5.12
CA ASP A 285 -6.02 45.97 6.24
C ASP A 285 -5.31 45.77 7.60
N ALA A 286 -6.08 45.68 8.69
CA ALA A 286 -5.65 45.69 10.08
C ALA A 286 -6.73 45.05 10.98
N VAL A 287 -7.41 44.01 10.50
CA VAL A 287 -8.58 43.38 11.17
C VAL A 287 -8.61 41.87 10.95
N TYR A 288 -8.14 41.38 9.81
CA TYR A 288 -7.90 39.94 9.59
C TYR A 288 -6.56 39.57 10.20
N ASP A 289 -6.56 39.16 11.46
CA ASP A 289 -5.33 38.97 12.23
C ASP A 289 -4.52 37.75 11.73
N SER A 290 -3.19 37.89 11.76
CA SER A 290 -2.24 36.80 11.54
C SER A 290 -1.37 36.55 12.78
N ALA A 291 -0.80 35.35 12.86
CA ALA A 291 0.05 34.95 13.98
C ALA A 291 1.22 34.05 13.58
N VAL A 292 2.26 34.06 14.41
CA VAL A 292 3.34 33.08 14.38
C VAL A 292 3.68 32.63 15.80
N VAL A 293 3.76 31.32 15.99
CA VAL A 293 4.34 30.71 17.19
C VAL A 293 5.76 30.29 16.84
N VAL A 294 6.75 30.66 17.66
CA VAL A 294 8.17 30.33 17.49
C VAL A 294 8.71 29.63 18.74
N ASP A 295 9.44 28.54 18.54
CA ASP A 295 9.94 27.63 19.56
C ASP A 295 11.28 26.99 19.11
N GLN A 296 11.98 26.31 20.02
CA GLN A 296 13.15 25.48 19.72
C GLN A 296 14.29 26.22 18.99
N ILE A 297 14.54 27.50 19.27
CA ILE A 297 15.70 28.23 18.73
C ILE A 297 16.98 27.62 19.29
N ARG A 298 17.77 27.01 18.40
CA ARG A 298 18.92 26.17 18.72
C ARG A 298 20.07 26.41 17.73
N TYR A 299 21.28 25.99 18.12
CA TYR A 299 22.49 26.04 17.28
C TYR A 299 23.07 24.63 17.15
N THR A 300 23.53 24.27 15.95
CA THR A 300 24.16 22.97 15.68
C THR A 300 25.48 23.12 14.93
N ASN A 301 26.28 22.04 14.95
CA ASN A 301 27.44 21.85 14.08
C ASN A 301 27.08 20.78 13.04
N VAL A 302 27.05 21.16 11.77
CA VAL A 302 26.74 20.28 10.64
C VAL A 302 27.73 20.50 9.50
N ALA A 303 28.00 19.46 8.70
CA ALA A 303 28.96 19.55 7.60
C ALA A 303 28.58 20.59 6.53
N THR A 304 27.27 20.75 6.29
CA THR A 304 26.67 21.81 5.47
C THR A 304 25.41 22.27 6.18
N CYS A 305 25.27 23.56 6.47
CA CYS A 305 24.01 24.12 6.96
C CYS A 305 23.10 24.43 5.76
N PRO A 306 21.84 23.94 5.74
CA PRO A 306 20.86 24.38 4.76
C PRO A 306 20.46 25.86 4.99
N THR A 307 19.71 26.42 4.05
CA THR A 307 19.12 27.75 4.19
C THR A 307 17.72 27.74 3.60
N GLY A 308 16.77 28.38 4.28
CA GLY A 308 15.35 28.29 3.98
C GLY A 308 14.59 27.41 4.97
N THR A 309 13.34 27.15 4.60
CA THR A 309 12.31 26.51 5.43
C THR A 309 11.87 25.16 4.86
N GLY A 310 11.73 24.18 5.73
CA GLY A 310 11.07 22.90 5.43
C GLY A 310 10.04 22.54 6.50
N ALA A 311 9.09 21.67 6.17
CA ALA A 311 8.17 21.13 7.17
C ALA A 311 8.92 20.24 8.19
N GLN A 312 8.56 20.36 9.47
CA GLN A 312 9.12 19.58 10.57
C GLN A 312 8.65 18.12 10.47
N ASN A 313 9.40 17.32 9.70
CA ASN A 313 9.14 15.89 9.50
C ASN A 313 9.25 15.12 10.83
N ARG A 314 8.12 14.72 11.42
CA ARG A 314 8.09 13.82 12.59
C ARG A 314 8.96 12.57 12.32
N PRO A 315 9.84 12.15 13.25
CA PRO A 315 10.80 11.07 13.02
C PRO A 315 10.18 9.79 12.49
N ILE A 316 10.77 9.20 11.45
CA ILE A 316 10.45 7.85 10.97
C ILE A 316 11.45 6.86 11.55
N ILE A 317 10.94 5.78 12.15
CA ILE A 317 11.71 4.55 12.37
C ILE A 317 11.39 3.59 11.22
N PHE A 318 12.41 3.08 10.51
CA PHE A 318 12.24 2.02 9.50
C PHE A 318 12.63 0.65 10.07
N VAL A 319 11.68 -0.28 10.07
CA VAL A 319 11.79 -1.65 10.59
C VAL A 319 11.84 -2.65 9.41
N PRO A 320 12.91 -3.44 9.26
CA PRO A 320 13.06 -4.38 8.15
C PRO A 320 12.24 -5.67 8.35
N GLY A 321 12.14 -6.46 7.29
CA GLY A 321 11.64 -7.84 7.35
C GLY A 321 12.63 -8.85 7.93
N ILE A 322 12.18 -10.10 8.02
CA ILE A 322 13.01 -11.25 8.40
C ILE A 322 14.27 -11.30 7.52
N MET A 323 15.42 -11.62 8.12
CA MET A 323 16.72 -11.66 7.44
C MET A 323 17.19 -10.34 6.81
N GLY A 324 16.50 -9.21 7.08
CA GLY A 324 16.85 -7.87 6.60
C GLY A 324 17.92 -7.12 7.40
N SER A 325 18.54 -7.77 8.39
CA SER A 325 19.63 -7.22 9.23
C SER A 325 20.85 -8.14 9.23
N PHE A 326 22.05 -7.55 9.23
CA PHE A 326 23.30 -8.28 9.37
C PHE A 326 23.37 -9.00 10.73
N LEU A 327 23.95 -10.20 10.75
CA LEU A 327 24.34 -10.90 11.98
C LEU A 327 25.84 -11.22 11.97
N GLU A 328 26.50 -11.08 13.11
CA GLU A 328 27.94 -11.34 13.29
C GLU A 328 28.19 -12.33 14.43
N ASP A 329 29.28 -13.11 14.35
CA ASP A 329 29.70 -14.05 15.39
C ASP A 329 30.33 -13.36 16.62
N GLY A 330 30.93 -14.14 17.52
CA GLY A 330 31.66 -13.62 18.69
C GLY A 330 32.80 -12.66 18.30
N ASP A 331 33.62 -13.03 17.31
CA ASP A 331 34.81 -12.32 16.85
C ASP A 331 34.49 -11.12 15.94
N GLY A 332 33.28 -11.06 15.39
CA GLY A 332 32.79 -10.00 14.51
C GLY A 332 32.87 -10.32 13.01
N ASN A 333 32.91 -11.60 12.62
CA ASN A 333 32.75 -12.01 11.23
C ASN A 333 31.26 -12.03 10.85
N GLU A 334 30.91 -11.66 9.62
CA GLU A 334 29.52 -11.69 9.13
C GLU A 334 29.05 -13.15 8.95
N VAL A 335 28.05 -13.55 9.74
CA VAL A 335 27.41 -14.88 9.64
C VAL A 335 26.19 -14.82 8.72
N TRP A 336 25.49 -13.68 8.68
CA TRP A 336 24.42 -13.43 7.72
C TRP A 336 24.41 -11.96 7.22
N PRO A 337 24.19 -11.71 5.91
CA PRO A 337 24.28 -12.65 4.79
C PRO A 337 25.76 -12.86 4.40
N ASN A 338 26.24 -14.11 4.35
CA ASN A 338 27.63 -14.40 3.97
C ASN A 338 27.70 -14.97 2.54
N GLN A 339 28.58 -14.41 1.70
CA GLN A 339 28.76 -14.89 0.31
C GLN A 339 29.53 -16.23 0.22
N GLN A 340 30.10 -16.71 1.32
CA GLN A 340 30.93 -17.92 1.36
C GLN A 340 30.14 -19.22 1.57
N TYR A 341 28.79 -19.21 1.69
CA TYR A 341 28.01 -20.45 1.82
C TYR A 341 28.30 -21.46 0.69
N ALA A 342 28.45 -20.99 -0.56
CA ALA A 342 28.79 -21.84 -1.71
C ALA A 342 30.24 -22.40 -1.67
N ALA A 343 31.05 -21.99 -0.70
CA ALA A 343 32.41 -22.46 -0.43
C ALA A 343 32.54 -23.19 0.92
N ASP A 344 31.44 -23.39 1.66
CA ASP A 344 31.37 -24.08 2.94
C ASP A 344 30.66 -25.45 2.80
N PRO A 345 31.37 -26.51 2.35
CA PRO A 345 30.78 -27.83 2.10
C PRO A 345 30.39 -28.60 3.38
N TRP A 346 30.47 -27.96 4.55
CA TRP A 346 30.09 -28.53 5.85
C TRP A 346 29.00 -27.71 6.55
N ASP A 347 28.47 -26.66 5.92
CA ASP A 347 27.46 -25.73 6.44
C ASP A 347 27.76 -25.11 7.83
N PHE A 348 29.03 -24.89 8.18
CA PHE A 348 29.39 -24.24 9.45
C PHE A 348 28.74 -22.85 9.60
N LEU A 349 28.81 -22.02 8.56
CA LEU A 349 28.25 -20.66 8.55
C LEU A 349 26.72 -20.63 8.69
N LEU A 350 26.03 -21.71 8.30
CA LEU A 350 24.59 -21.85 8.58
C LEU A 350 24.36 -22.31 10.02
N LYS A 351 25.15 -23.27 10.51
CA LYS A 351 25.05 -23.83 11.87
C LYS A 351 25.29 -22.78 12.96
N ASP A 352 26.17 -21.82 12.73
CA ASP A 352 26.42 -20.71 13.66
C ASP A 352 25.17 -19.83 13.90
N LEU A 353 24.22 -19.79 12.96
CA LEU A 353 22.96 -19.07 13.15
C LEU A 353 22.05 -19.71 14.20
N LYS A 354 22.26 -20.97 14.60
CA LYS A 354 21.35 -21.75 15.43
C LYS A 354 21.10 -21.10 16.80
N LEU A 355 19.83 -21.00 17.18
CA LEU A 355 19.43 -20.69 18.55
C LEU A 355 19.31 -21.98 19.36
N ASN A 356 19.53 -21.88 20.67
CA ASN A 356 19.25 -22.94 21.63
C ASN A 356 17.74 -23.20 21.74
N ASN A 357 17.35 -24.27 22.42
CA ASN A 357 15.95 -24.68 22.54
C ASN A 357 15.05 -23.69 23.34
N ASP A 358 15.63 -22.60 23.86
CA ASP A 358 14.93 -21.47 24.47
C ASP A 358 14.43 -20.42 23.46
N GLY A 359 14.78 -20.56 22.17
CA GLY A 359 14.39 -19.63 21.11
C GLY A 359 15.03 -18.24 21.21
N TYR A 360 16.07 -18.09 22.06
CA TYR A 360 16.61 -16.79 22.42
C TYR A 360 18.14 -16.77 22.48
N THR A 361 18.78 -17.75 23.09
CA THR A 361 20.24 -17.79 23.27
C THR A 361 20.90 -18.38 22.03
N ALA A 362 21.78 -17.63 21.36
CA ALA A 362 22.54 -18.16 20.22
C ALA A 362 23.56 -19.21 20.68
N CYS A 363 23.69 -20.32 19.93
CA CYS A 363 24.65 -21.39 20.23
C CYS A 363 26.10 -20.90 20.30
N CYS A 364 26.39 -19.90 19.46
CA CYS A 364 27.71 -19.66 18.92
C CYS A 364 28.09 -18.16 19.05
N GLY A 365 27.48 -17.46 20.01
CA GLY A 365 27.73 -16.03 20.29
C GLY A 365 27.17 -15.05 19.25
N VAL A 366 26.47 -15.54 18.22
CA VAL A 366 25.96 -14.73 17.10
C VAL A 366 24.96 -13.67 17.57
N LYS A 367 25.24 -12.42 17.19
CA LYS A 367 24.57 -11.19 17.61
C LYS A 367 24.21 -10.31 16.42
N LEU A 368 23.49 -9.22 16.66
CA LEU A 368 23.23 -8.20 15.63
C LEU A 368 24.55 -7.61 15.11
N GLY A 369 24.71 -7.58 13.78
CA GLY A 369 25.91 -7.08 13.12
C GLY A 369 26.05 -5.56 13.21
N ARG A 370 27.29 -5.08 13.29
CA ARG A 370 27.67 -3.66 13.39
C ARG A 370 27.28 -2.86 12.16
N ARG A 371 27.05 -3.52 11.02
CA ARG A 371 26.50 -2.93 9.79
C ARG A 371 24.98 -2.68 9.83
N GLY A 372 24.27 -3.21 10.83
CA GLY A 372 22.85 -2.95 11.04
C GLY A 372 21.95 -3.51 9.94
N MET A 373 21.19 -2.63 9.28
CA MET A 373 20.22 -2.98 8.24
C MET A 373 20.93 -3.28 6.92
N ILE A 374 20.46 -4.29 6.18
CA ILE A 374 21.04 -4.65 4.89
C ILE A 374 20.57 -3.66 3.82
N ALA A 375 21.41 -2.67 3.48
CA ALA A 375 21.12 -1.76 2.37
C ALA A 375 21.22 -2.47 1.00
N GLU A 376 22.24 -3.30 0.80
CA GLU A 376 22.44 -4.11 -0.41
C GLU A 376 23.08 -5.47 -0.05
N THR A 377 22.94 -6.46 -0.93
CA THR A 377 23.78 -7.67 -0.91
C THR A 377 24.03 -8.19 -2.32
N ALA A 378 25.25 -8.68 -2.60
CA ALA A 378 25.67 -9.21 -3.90
C ALA A 378 25.40 -8.27 -5.12
N GLY A 379 25.35 -6.95 -4.91
CA GLY A 379 24.99 -5.96 -5.94
C GLY A 379 23.48 -5.81 -6.19
N THR A 380 22.65 -6.51 -5.42
CA THR A 380 21.18 -6.38 -5.40
C THR A 380 20.77 -5.42 -4.29
N ASP A 381 19.88 -4.48 -4.58
CA ASP A 381 19.28 -3.61 -3.58
C ASP A 381 18.34 -4.40 -2.65
N VAL A 382 18.30 -4.02 -1.38
CA VAL A 382 17.47 -4.64 -0.34
C VAL A 382 16.69 -3.56 0.42
N TYR A 383 17.36 -2.46 0.81
CA TYR A 383 16.73 -1.30 1.45
C TYR A 383 17.42 0.04 1.11
N ARG A 384 18.44 0.08 0.23
CA ARG A 384 19.16 1.31 -0.12
C ARG A 384 18.22 2.32 -0.74
N SER A 385 17.50 1.96 -1.82
CA SER A 385 16.60 2.91 -2.49
C SER A 385 15.48 3.40 -1.58
N THR A 386 14.98 2.57 -0.66
CA THR A 386 14.02 2.99 0.38
C THR A 386 14.59 4.10 1.24
N VAL A 387 15.79 3.90 1.80
CA VAL A 387 16.46 4.85 2.70
C VAL A 387 16.87 6.12 1.97
N GLU A 388 17.47 6.00 0.77
CA GLU A 388 17.85 7.15 -0.07
C GLU A 388 16.63 7.95 -0.54
N HIS A 389 15.48 7.29 -0.77
CA HIS A 389 14.28 7.99 -1.18
C HIS A 389 13.52 8.65 -0.01
N LEU A 390 13.52 8.05 1.18
CA LEU A 390 13.11 8.73 2.42
C LEU A 390 14.00 9.97 2.66
N MET A 391 15.31 9.86 2.48
CA MET A 391 16.21 11.02 2.55
C MET A 391 15.87 12.08 1.49
N SER A 392 15.56 11.68 0.24
CA SER A 392 15.11 12.62 -0.81
C SER A 392 13.77 13.30 -0.49
N ASN A 393 12.96 12.71 0.38
CA ASN A 393 11.73 13.29 0.93
C ASN A 393 11.98 14.29 2.08
N GLY A 394 13.24 14.62 2.40
CA GLY A 394 13.60 15.60 3.43
C GLY A 394 13.79 15.01 4.82
N TYR A 395 14.10 13.72 4.93
CA TYR A 395 14.46 13.08 6.20
C TYR A 395 15.98 12.97 6.39
N VAL A 396 16.46 13.13 7.62
CA VAL A 396 17.88 13.10 7.98
C VAL A 396 18.22 11.78 8.65
N LEU A 397 19.01 10.94 7.96
CA LEU A 397 19.37 9.59 8.41
C LEU A 397 20.38 9.59 9.56
N ASP A 398 20.06 8.90 10.66
CA ASP A 398 21.03 8.43 11.66
C ASP A 398 22.02 7.45 11.01
N ARG A 399 23.28 7.86 10.96
CA ARG A 399 24.40 7.09 10.38
C ARG A 399 25.21 6.31 11.41
N ASN A 400 24.96 6.54 12.70
CA ASN A 400 25.77 6.06 13.81
C ASN A 400 25.03 5.02 14.67
N ASN A 401 23.74 4.78 14.41
CA ASN A 401 22.81 4.02 15.26
C ASN A 401 22.76 4.58 16.69
N LYS A 402 22.81 5.91 16.78
CA LYS A 402 22.80 6.70 18.01
C LYS A 402 22.17 8.06 17.68
N PRO A 403 20.88 8.27 18.02
CA PRO A 403 20.19 9.51 17.71
C PRO A 403 20.93 10.77 18.15
N GLU A 404 20.90 11.79 17.28
CA GLU A 404 21.26 13.18 17.53
C GLU A 404 20.06 14.13 17.24
N PRO A 405 20.01 15.36 17.80
CA PRO A 405 18.78 16.17 17.83
C PRO A 405 18.20 16.63 16.49
N ASN A 406 18.98 16.56 15.40
CA ASN A 406 18.57 16.98 14.05
C ASN A 406 18.32 15.81 13.09
N GLU A 407 18.34 14.57 13.58
CA GLU A 407 18.07 13.36 12.80
C GLU A 407 16.55 13.04 12.84
N THR A 408 16.01 12.59 11.71
CA THR A 408 14.57 12.31 11.54
C THR A 408 14.27 10.99 10.82
N LEU A 409 15.27 10.25 10.35
CA LEU A 409 15.15 8.88 9.87
C LEU A 409 16.08 7.97 10.65
N PHE A 410 15.50 7.00 11.35
CA PHE A 410 16.19 6.04 12.19
C PHE A 410 15.96 4.63 11.66
N LEU A 411 16.99 3.79 11.65
CA LEU A 411 16.87 2.40 11.23
C LEU A 411 16.78 1.52 12.46
N TYR A 412 15.86 0.55 12.47
CA TYR A 412 15.78 -0.45 13.53
C TYR A 412 16.13 -1.86 13.03
N PRO A 413 17.42 -2.17 12.82
CA PRO A 413 17.87 -3.53 12.57
C PRO A 413 17.75 -4.37 13.85
N PHE A 414 17.37 -5.65 13.71
CA PHE A 414 17.10 -6.54 14.84
C PHE A 414 17.47 -8.00 14.56
N ASP A 415 17.56 -8.81 15.62
CA ASP A 415 17.83 -10.24 15.51
C ASP A 415 16.55 -10.99 15.13
N TRP A 416 16.34 -11.09 13.82
CA TRP A 416 15.17 -11.66 13.15
C TRP A 416 14.93 -13.16 13.41
N ARG A 417 15.88 -13.85 14.06
CA ARG A 417 15.70 -15.22 14.55
C ARG A 417 14.81 -15.27 15.80
N ARG A 418 14.85 -14.22 16.62
CA ARG A 418 14.12 -14.10 17.88
C ARG A 418 12.69 -13.59 17.64
N SER A 419 11.83 -13.82 18.64
CA SER A 419 10.43 -13.42 18.61
C SER A 419 10.21 -11.92 18.37
N ALA A 420 9.10 -11.59 17.74
CA ALA A 420 8.54 -10.25 17.62
C ALA A 420 8.45 -9.59 19.00
N GLN A 421 8.03 -10.32 20.04
CA GLN A 421 7.94 -9.82 21.41
C GLN A 421 9.30 -9.44 22.03
N ALA A 422 10.36 -10.21 21.74
CA ALA A 422 11.72 -9.88 22.20
C ALA A 422 12.25 -8.63 21.49
N ASN A 423 12.02 -8.53 20.18
CA ASN A 423 12.46 -7.40 19.36
C ASN A 423 11.62 -6.13 19.59
N ALA A 424 10.35 -6.25 20.01
CA ALA A 424 9.47 -5.15 20.35
C ALA A 424 9.95 -4.29 21.52
N THR A 425 10.53 -4.93 22.55
CA THR A 425 11.02 -4.22 23.75
C THR A 425 12.16 -3.25 23.42
N ALA A 426 13.11 -3.67 22.57
CA ALA A 426 14.23 -2.82 22.16
C ALA A 426 13.81 -1.76 21.12
N LEU A 427 12.75 -2.00 20.35
CA LEU A 427 12.11 -0.97 19.50
C LEU A 427 11.51 0.15 20.36
N LEU A 428 10.76 -0.18 21.41
CA LEU A 428 10.19 0.83 22.32
C LEU A 428 11.29 1.68 22.99
N GLN A 429 12.42 1.08 23.35
CA GLN A 429 13.57 1.81 23.88
C GLN A 429 14.23 2.74 22.84
N LEU A 430 14.17 2.41 21.54
CA LEU A 430 14.61 3.32 20.48
C LEU A 430 13.62 4.47 20.29
N VAL A 431 12.31 4.18 20.31
CA VAL A 431 11.24 5.21 20.30
C VAL A 431 11.49 6.24 21.40
N ASP A 432 11.74 5.79 22.64
CA ASP A 432 12.04 6.70 23.77
C ASP A 432 13.28 7.56 23.52
N ARG A 433 14.41 6.96 23.15
CA ARG A 433 15.65 7.72 22.88
C ARG A 433 15.48 8.76 21.77
N ILE A 434 14.72 8.45 20.72
CA ILE A 434 14.47 9.41 19.63
C ILE A 434 13.66 10.60 20.16
N ARG A 435 12.59 10.35 20.92
CA ARG A 435 11.73 11.38 21.51
C ARG A 435 12.54 12.28 22.46
N ASP A 436 13.32 11.67 23.35
CA ASP A 436 14.13 12.35 24.36
C ASP A 436 15.24 13.24 23.74
N VAL A 437 15.85 12.80 22.61
CA VAL A 437 16.96 13.52 21.96
C VAL A 437 16.48 14.58 20.96
N THR A 438 15.44 14.28 20.18
CA THR A 438 14.91 15.22 19.16
C THR A 438 13.93 16.23 19.73
N GLY A 439 13.29 15.93 20.87
CA GLY A 439 12.22 16.74 21.46
C GLY A 439 10.84 16.47 20.85
N HIS A 440 10.67 15.42 20.03
CA HIS A 440 9.39 15.08 19.42
C HIS A 440 8.53 14.16 20.29
N ASP A 441 7.27 14.54 20.54
CA ASP A 441 6.31 13.79 21.35
C ASP A 441 5.99 12.39 20.84
N LYS A 442 5.95 12.22 19.51
CA LYS A 442 5.51 11.01 18.82
C LYS A 442 6.33 10.77 17.56
N VAL A 443 6.73 9.51 17.34
CA VAL A 443 7.38 9.04 16.10
C VAL A 443 6.36 8.44 15.13
N ASN A 444 6.75 8.36 13.85
CA ASN A 444 6.14 7.54 12.82
C ASN A 444 6.98 6.27 12.61
N ILE A 445 6.37 5.21 12.06
CA ILE A 445 7.07 3.94 11.80
C ILE A 445 6.72 3.41 10.41
N LEU A 446 7.74 3.11 9.60
CA LEU A 446 7.63 2.29 8.40
C LEU A 446 8.08 0.86 8.76
N ALA A 447 7.35 -0.16 8.34
CA ALA A 447 7.70 -1.55 8.60
C ALA A 447 7.47 -2.44 7.38
N HIS A 448 8.42 -3.35 7.10
CA HIS A 448 8.31 -4.32 6.01
C HIS A 448 8.22 -5.76 6.55
N SER A 449 7.35 -6.59 5.97
CA SER A 449 7.26 -8.03 6.24
C SER A 449 7.14 -8.33 7.76
N GLN A 450 7.89 -9.29 8.30
CA GLN A 450 8.00 -9.60 9.74
C GLN A 450 8.13 -8.36 10.65
N GLY A 451 8.74 -7.28 10.17
CA GLY A 451 8.87 -6.02 10.91
C GLY A 451 7.53 -5.44 11.37
N GLY A 452 6.43 -5.67 10.62
CA GLY A 452 5.10 -5.27 11.04
C GLY A 452 4.58 -6.02 12.28
N LEU A 453 5.00 -7.28 12.46
CA LEU A 453 4.71 -8.07 13.66
C LEU A 453 5.50 -7.54 14.88
N VAL A 454 6.77 -7.17 14.68
CA VAL A 454 7.60 -6.51 15.71
C VAL A 454 6.97 -5.19 16.16
N VAL A 455 6.46 -4.38 15.23
CA VAL A 455 5.74 -3.13 15.57
C VAL A 455 4.43 -3.42 16.29
N ARG A 456 3.68 -4.45 15.89
CA ARG A 456 2.44 -4.85 16.58
C ARG A 456 2.70 -5.30 18.02
N ALA A 457 3.68 -6.16 18.24
CA ALA A 457 4.15 -6.58 19.56
C ALA A 457 4.72 -5.44 20.41
N MET A 458 5.18 -4.34 19.79
CA MET A 458 5.61 -3.13 20.49
C MET A 458 4.41 -2.27 20.91
N LEU A 459 3.36 -2.20 20.09
CA LEU A 459 2.15 -1.44 20.38
C LEU A 459 1.21 -2.13 21.40
N SER A 460 1.38 -3.42 21.67
CA SER A 460 0.75 -4.11 22.81
C SER A 460 1.45 -3.85 24.16
N LEU A 461 2.67 -3.30 24.16
CA LEU A 461 3.36 -2.91 25.40
C LEU A 461 2.69 -1.66 26.01
N ALA A 462 2.37 -1.71 27.31
CA ALA A 462 1.76 -0.59 28.03
C ALA A 462 2.55 0.73 27.93
N GLY A 463 3.88 0.64 27.74
CA GLY A 463 4.75 1.80 27.55
C GLY A 463 4.63 2.48 26.19
N SER A 464 4.01 1.89 25.17
CA SER A 464 3.86 2.51 23.84
C SER A 464 2.90 3.70 23.82
N TYR A 465 2.09 3.85 24.87
CA TYR A 465 0.98 4.80 24.92
C TYR A 465 1.44 6.24 24.73
N GLY A 466 0.84 6.94 23.75
CA GLY A 466 1.16 8.33 23.45
C GLY A 466 2.51 8.55 22.76
N ARG A 467 3.24 7.49 22.34
CA ARG A 467 4.60 7.62 21.76
C ARG A 467 4.67 7.44 20.24
N VAL A 468 3.62 6.93 19.61
CA VAL A 468 3.55 6.70 18.15
C VAL A 468 2.39 7.50 17.56
N ASN A 469 2.59 8.05 16.36
CA ASN A 469 1.62 8.83 15.59
C ASN A 469 1.00 7.98 14.45
N ARG A 470 1.84 7.49 13.52
CA ARG A 470 1.44 6.60 12.43
C ARG A 470 2.37 5.41 12.29
N VAL A 471 1.81 4.31 11.78
CA VAL A 471 2.50 3.13 11.29
C VAL A 471 2.04 2.87 9.86
N VAL A 472 2.98 2.61 8.96
CA VAL A 472 2.70 2.03 7.64
C VAL A 472 3.41 0.69 7.57
N THR A 473 2.65 -0.36 7.27
CA THR A 473 3.17 -1.73 7.09
C THR A 473 3.14 -2.11 5.61
N LEU A 474 4.21 -2.75 5.13
CA LEU A 474 4.36 -3.20 3.73
C LEU A 474 4.51 -4.74 3.73
N GLY A 475 3.55 -5.47 3.17
CA GLY A 475 3.63 -6.92 2.97
C GLY A 475 3.76 -7.74 4.26
N THR A 476 3.19 -7.28 5.38
CA THR A 476 3.25 -8.03 6.66
C THR A 476 2.39 -9.29 6.59
N PRO A 477 2.94 -10.50 6.86
CA PRO A 477 2.16 -11.74 6.99
C PRO A 477 1.47 -11.77 8.35
N ASN A 478 0.37 -11.03 8.48
CA ASN A 478 -0.27 -10.82 9.79
C ASN A 478 -0.85 -12.09 10.41
N LEU A 479 -1.20 -13.09 9.58
CA LEU A 479 -1.74 -14.40 9.99
C LEU A 479 -0.77 -15.54 9.61
N GLY A 480 0.50 -15.24 9.34
CA GLY A 480 1.50 -16.19 8.85
C GLY A 480 1.42 -16.52 7.35
N ALA A 481 2.19 -17.52 6.90
CA ALA A 481 2.25 -17.99 5.51
C ALA A 481 2.64 -19.48 5.40
N ALA A 482 1.98 -20.26 4.52
CA ALA A 482 2.32 -21.67 4.29
C ALA A 482 3.78 -21.90 3.83
N LEU A 483 4.43 -20.87 3.28
CA LEU A 483 5.87 -20.84 2.99
C LEU A 483 6.74 -21.19 4.21
N ALA A 484 6.33 -20.78 5.43
CA ALA A 484 7.04 -21.13 6.67
C ALA A 484 6.95 -22.63 6.98
N ILE A 485 5.79 -23.28 6.76
CA ILE A 485 5.65 -24.74 6.87
C ILE A 485 6.56 -25.45 5.86
N SER A 486 6.69 -24.91 4.65
CA SER A 486 7.64 -25.44 3.66
C SER A 486 9.09 -25.41 4.17
N VAL A 487 9.55 -24.30 4.76
CA VAL A 487 10.92 -24.21 5.32
C VAL A 487 11.09 -25.16 6.52
N MET A 488 10.08 -25.26 7.37
CA MET A 488 10.14 -26.03 8.63
C MET A 488 9.96 -27.54 8.46
N LYS A 489 9.15 -28.01 7.50
CA LYS A 489 8.79 -29.43 7.33
C LYS A 489 9.26 -30.00 5.99
N TYR A 490 8.75 -29.45 4.89
CA TYR A 490 8.78 -30.09 3.56
C TYR A 490 9.97 -29.73 2.67
N LYS A 491 10.80 -28.75 3.08
CA LYS A 491 12.03 -28.34 2.39
C LYS A 491 11.81 -27.90 0.93
N LEU A 492 10.61 -27.44 0.56
CA LEU A 492 10.28 -27.05 -0.82
C LEU A 492 10.98 -25.74 -1.22
N SER A 493 10.96 -24.78 -0.30
CA SER A 493 11.67 -23.51 -0.42
C SER A 493 13.00 -23.52 0.31
N CYS A 494 13.89 -22.66 -0.16
CA CYS A 494 15.09 -22.26 0.57
C CYS A 494 14.78 -20.92 1.26
N MET A 495 15.19 -20.78 2.52
CA MET A 495 14.75 -19.73 3.44
C MET A 495 14.72 -18.32 2.78
N PRO A 496 13.58 -17.61 2.75
CA PRO A 496 13.53 -16.28 2.17
C PRO A 496 14.45 -15.33 2.94
N PRO A 497 15.34 -14.54 2.30
CA PRO A 497 15.40 -14.25 0.87
C PRO A 497 16.60 -14.90 0.15
N ALA A 498 16.70 -16.24 0.10
CA ALA A 498 17.77 -16.94 -0.64
C ALA A 498 17.93 -16.52 -2.12
N SER A 499 16.88 -15.96 -2.74
CA SER A 499 16.93 -15.35 -4.07
C SER A 499 17.92 -14.18 -4.19
N LEU A 500 18.19 -13.43 -3.11
CA LEU A 500 19.21 -12.37 -3.09
C LEU A 500 20.65 -12.88 -3.23
N LEU A 501 20.88 -14.19 -3.10
CA LEU A 501 22.19 -14.82 -3.28
C LEU A 501 22.32 -15.51 -4.65
N GLY A 502 21.44 -15.17 -5.61
CA GLY A 502 21.48 -15.69 -6.98
C GLY A 502 20.85 -17.07 -7.17
N GLY A 503 20.16 -17.59 -6.16
CA GLY A 503 19.47 -18.88 -6.19
C GLY A 503 19.63 -19.66 -4.89
N CYS A 504 19.06 -20.87 -4.84
CA CYS A 504 19.21 -21.73 -3.66
C CYS A 504 20.61 -22.36 -3.60
N ILE A 505 21.54 -21.65 -2.95
CA ILE A 505 22.90 -22.13 -2.65
C ILE A 505 23.03 -22.74 -1.23
N LEU A 506 21.94 -22.79 -0.46
CA LEU A 506 21.93 -23.25 0.93
C LEU A 506 21.46 -24.70 1.04
N ASN A 507 22.10 -25.49 1.90
CA ASN A 507 21.64 -26.84 2.22
C ASN A 507 20.30 -26.80 2.97
N ARG A 508 19.25 -27.36 2.36
CA ARG A 508 17.88 -27.34 2.90
C ARG A 508 17.73 -28.14 4.19
N ASP A 509 18.54 -29.19 4.39
CA ASP A 509 18.55 -29.97 5.63
C ASP A 509 19.11 -29.15 6.79
N THR A 510 20.27 -28.51 6.58
CA THR A 510 20.87 -27.63 7.60
C THR A 510 20.00 -26.40 7.85
N VAL A 511 19.41 -25.79 6.82
CA VAL A 511 18.44 -24.69 6.98
C VAL A 511 17.30 -25.10 7.93
N ARG A 512 16.71 -26.28 7.76
CA ARG A 512 15.63 -26.75 8.64
C ARG A 512 16.13 -27.05 10.06
N ASP A 513 17.32 -27.64 10.21
CA ASP A 513 17.90 -27.91 11.53
C ASP A 513 18.21 -26.63 12.34
N VAL A 514 18.63 -25.53 11.69
CA VAL A 514 18.90 -24.28 12.42
C VAL A 514 17.62 -23.47 12.64
N ALA A 515 16.69 -23.49 11.67
CA ALA A 515 15.43 -22.77 11.72
C ALA A 515 14.45 -23.27 12.81
N GLN A 516 14.57 -24.53 13.26
CA GLN A 516 13.63 -25.13 14.22
C GLN A 516 13.51 -24.38 15.57
N ASN A 517 14.51 -23.57 15.92
CA ASN A 517 14.54 -22.75 17.14
C ASN A 517 14.43 -21.24 16.86
N PHE A 518 14.13 -20.80 15.63
CA PHE A 518 13.96 -19.38 15.31
C PHE A 518 12.52 -18.95 15.61
N SER A 519 12.22 -18.54 16.85
CA SER A 519 10.88 -18.10 17.24
C SER A 519 10.28 -17.06 16.30
N GLY A 520 11.09 -16.15 15.75
CA GLY A 520 10.63 -15.16 14.76
C GLY A 520 10.21 -15.74 13.40
N LEU A 521 10.63 -16.96 13.05
CA LEU A 521 10.10 -17.72 11.90
C LEU A 521 8.86 -18.54 12.30
N LEU A 522 8.78 -19.00 13.55
CA LEU A 522 7.63 -19.76 14.04
C LEU A 522 6.37 -18.87 14.13
N GLU A 523 6.56 -17.59 14.48
CA GLU A 523 5.56 -16.50 14.38
C GLU A 523 5.25 -16.08 12.92
N LEU A 524 5.68 -16.87 11.92
CA LEU A 524 5.28 -16.75 10.51
C LEU A 524 4.57 -18.03 10.01
N LEU A 525 4.35 -19.02 10.88
CA LEU A 525 3.46 -20.15 10.58
C LEU A 525 2.00 -19.65 10.51
N PRO A 526 1.14 -20.27 9.69
CA PRO A 526 -0.30 -20.03 9.69
C PRO A 526 -0.92 -20.16 11.10
N SER A 527 -1.58 -19.11 11.58
CA SER A 527 -2.40 -19.10 12.80
C SER A 527 -3.85 -19.54 12.52
N ASP A 528 -4.68 -19.82 13.54
CA ASP A 528 -6.11 -20.14 13.38
C ASP A 528 -6.85 -19.19 12.40
N PRO A 529 -6.70 -17.85 12.48
CA PRO A 529 -7.31 -16.93 11.50
C PRO A 529 -6.95 -17.18 10.03
N TYR A 530 -5.80 -17.79 9.73
CA TYR A 530 -5.43 -18.19 8.36
C TYR A 530 -6.44 -19.18 7.77
N TYR A 531 -6.98 -20.08 8.60
CA TYR A 531 -7.87 -21.16 8.16
C TYR A 531 -9.20 -20.65 7.61
N TRP A 532 -9.71 -19.51 8.09
CA TRP A 532 -10.87 -18.84 7.48
C TRP A 532 -10.50 -17.72 6.50
N ALA A 533 -9.32 -17.09 6.61
CA ALA A 533 -8.90 -16.03 5.68
C ALA A 533 -8.40 -16.57 4.32
N ILE A 534 -7.92 -17.81 4.28
CA ILE A 534 -7.25 -18.45 3.13
C ILE A 534 -7.73 -19.89 2.89
N GLY A 535 -8.19 -20.57 3.94
CA GLY A 535 -8.39 -22.01 3.96
C GLY A 535 -7.17 -22.73 4.55
N SER A 536 -7.30 -24.04 4.77
CA SER A 536 -6.22 -24.86 5.32
C SER A 536 -4.91 -24.72 4.52
N PRO A 537 -3.76 -24.52 5.18
CA PRO A 537 -2.47 -24.43 4.51
C PRO A 537 -1.95 -25.80 4.02
N ILE A 538 -2.58 -26.93 4.41
CA ILE A 538 -2.16 -28.28 4.01
C ILE A 538 -3.36 -29.07 3.47
N VAL A 539 -3.24 -29.58 2.24
CA VAL A 539 -4.22 -30.49 1.65
C VAL A 539 -3.57 -31.84 1.37
N ARG A 540 -3.98 -32.87 2.10
CA ARG A 540 -3.52 -34.24 1.92
C ARG A 540 -4.45 -34.99 0.97
N LYS A 541 -3.90 -35.41 -0.17
CA LYS A 541 -4.61 -36.05 -1.30
C LYS A 541 -4.57 -37.59 -1.23
N TYR A 542 -4.30 -38.15 -0.05
CA TYR A 542 -4.20 -39.60 0.20
C TYR A 542 -4.68 -39.92 1.63
N ASP A 543 -5.00 -41.19 1.88
CA ASP A 543 -5.38 -41.76 3.19
C ASP A 543 -4.13 -42.00 4.06
N ALA A 544 -3.98 -41.31 5.19
CA ALA A 544 -2.82 -41.45 6.08
C ALA A 544 -3.04 -42.29 7.34
N ASP A 545 -4.29 -42.51 7.80
CA ASP A 545 -4.58 -43.27 9.03
C ASP A 545 -5.18 -44.67 8.77
N GLY A 546 -5.61 -44.94 7.54
CA GLY A 546 -6.10 -46.22 7.05
C GLY A 546 -7.60 -46.42 7.21
N ASP A 547 -8.40 -45.36 7.41
CA ASP A 547 -9.86 -45.47 7.53
C ASP A 547 -10.59 -45.75 6.19
N GLY A 548 -9.90 -45.54 5.05
CA GLY A 548 -10.43 -45.73 3.70
C GLY A 548 -10.89 -44.44 3.00
N GLN A 549 -10.67 -43.26 3.59
CA GLN A 549 -10.99 -41.95 3.04
C GLN A 549 -9.73 -41.10 2.83
N ILE A 550 -9.81 -40.09 1.97
CA ILE A 550 -8.73 -39.12 1.78
C ILE A 550 -8.89 -38.01 2.84
N ASP A 551 -7.89 -37.84 3.70
CA ASP A 551 -7.86 -36.86 4.80
C ASP A 551 -8.29 -35.44 4.38
N GLY A 552 -7.91 -35.02 3.16
CA GLY A 552 -8.36 -33.76 2.58
C GLY A 552 -7.69 -32.53 3.19
N ARG A 553 -8.49 -31.53 3.59
CA ARG A 553 -8.00 -30.27 4.17
C ARG A 553 -7.74 -30.48 5.66
N LEU A 554 -6.49 -30.34 6.09
CA LEU A 554 -6.13 -30.54 7.50
C LEU A 554 -6.57 -29.35 8.37
N ASP A 555 -6.98 -29.59 9.61
CA ASP A 555 -7.23 -28.54 10.62
C ASP A 555 -5.93 -28.01 11.28
N GLU A 556 -6.05 -27.04 12.19
CA GLU A 556 -4.90 -26.46 12.92
C GLU A 556 -4.16 -27.52 13.77
N GLY A 557 -4.89 -28.36 14.51
CA GLY A 557 -4.32 -29.41 15.34
C GLY A 557 -3.62 -30.50 14.53
N GLN A 558 -4.19 -30.87 13.39
CA GLN A 558 -3.59 -31.81 12.43
C GLN A 558 -2.33 -31.24 11.78
N VAL A 559 -2.29 -29.94 11.46
CA VAL A 559 -1.07 -29.27 10.94
C VAL A 559 -0.01 -29.11 12.03
N PHE A 560 -0.41 -28.72 13.25
CA PHE A 560 0.49 -28.68 14.41
C PHE A 560 1.12 -30.06 14.68
N ALA A 561 0.33 -31.14 14.55
CA ALA A 561 0.82 -32.51 14.78
C ALA A 561 1.96 -32.93 13.82
N LEU A 562 2.11 -32.28 12.67
CA LEU A 562 3.24 -32.48 11.76
C LEU A 562 4.60 -32.13 12.40
N PHE A 563 4.61 -31.33 13.47
CA PHE A 563 5.79 -30.83 14.18
C PHE A 563 6.00 -31.49 15.57
N ASN A 564 5.24 -32.53 15.90
CA ASN A 564 5.38 -33.25 17.18
C ASN A 564 6.67 -34.08 17.30
N ASP A 565 7.44 -34.26 16.21
CA ASP A 565 8.71 -34.99 16.26
C ASP A 565 9.82 -34.13 16.88
N THR A 566 10.02 -34.32 18.19
CA THR A 566 11.05 -33.63 18.98
C THR A 566 12.50 -33.96 18.59
N SER A 567 12.73 -34.88 17.65
CA SER A 567 14.05 -35.08 17.02
C SER A 567 14.30 -34.18 15.81
N GLN A 568 13.27 -33.49 15.32
CA GLN A 568 13.28 -32.68 14.10
C GLN A 568 12.76 -31.25 14.30
N HIS A 569 12.00 -31.00 15.37
CA HIS A 569 11.26 -29.77 15.65
C HIS A 569 11.23 -29.44 17.15
N ASN A 570 10.98 -28.17 17.48
CA ASN A 570 10.77 -27.70 18.86
C ASN A 570 9.30 -27.28 19.09
N PRO A 571 8.39 -28.22 19.38
CA PRO A 571 6.96 -27.92 19.52
C PRO A 571 6.65 -26.95 20.67
N SER A 572 7.51 -26.83 21.68
CA SER A 572 7.34 -25.84 22.77
C SER A 572 7.49 -24.40 22.28
N LEU A 573 8.34 -24.13 21.29
CA LEU A 573 8.44 -22.80 20.69
C LEU A 573 7.33 -22.54 19.66
N ILE A 574 6.80 -23.58 19.01
CA ILE A 574 5.63 -23.46 18.11
C ILE A 574 4.38 -23.12 18.94
N LEU A 575 4.16 -23.79 20.08
CA LEU A 575 3.10 -23.43 21.04
C LEU A 575 3.23 -22.00 21.58
N ALA A 576 4.46 -21.51 21.77
CA ALA A 576 4.71 -20.13 22.19
C ALA A 576 4.40 -19.11 21.07
N ALA A 577 4.65 -19.46 19.80
CA ALA A 577 4.25 -18.65 18.66
C ALA A 577 2.72 -18.60 18.50
N GLN A 578 2.03 -19.73 18.65
CA GLN A 578 0.56 -19.76 18.64
C GLN A 578 -0.03 -18.86 19.73
N ALA A 579 0.43 -18.99 20.99
CA ALA A 579 -0.03 -18.15 22.09
C ALA A 579 0.30 -16.65 21.90
N TRP A 580 1.28 -16.32 21.04
CA TRP A 580 1.51 -14.95 20.60
C TRP A 580 0.44 -14.50 19.59
N HIS A 581 0.14 -15.31 18.57
CA HIS A 581 -0.96 -15.03 17.61
C HIS A 581 -2.33 -14.90 18.30
N ASP A 582 -2.67 -15.79 19.23
CA ASP A 582 -3.91 -15.76 20.03
C ASP A 582 -4.14 -14.41 20.74
N SER A 583 -3.06 -13.67 21.01
CA SER A 583 -3.07 -12.38 21.71
C SER A 583 -2.73 -11.17 20.82
N HIS A 584 -2.28 -11.38 19.58
CA HIS A 584 -1.82 -10.32 18.68
C HIS A 584 -2.47 -10.30 17.29
N ASP A 585 -3.22 -11.32 16.87
CA ASP A 585 -3.80 -11.33 15.50
C ASP A 585 -4.91 -10.30 15.32
N LEU A 586 -5.70 -10.01 16.38
CA LEU A 586 -6.60 -8.86 16.40
C LEU A 586 -5.80 -7.56 16.59
N TRP A 587 -6.00 -6.55 15.73
CA TRP A 587 -5.39 -5.24 15.92
C TRP A 587 -6.02 -4.46 17.09
N ASN A 588 -5.40 -4.56 18.27
CA ASN A 588 -5.81 -3.86 19.49
C ASN A 588 -4.60 -3.22 20.22
N PRO A 589 -4.03 -2.11 19.70
CA PRO A 589 -2.92 -1.41 20.33
C PRO A 589 -3.33 -0.69 21.62
N VAL A 590 -2.40 -0.52 22.56
CA VAL A 590 -2.67 0.17 23.85
C VAL A 590 -3.08 1.63 23.65
N ASP A 591 -2.54 2.31 22.64
CA ASP A 591 -2.98 3.64 22.20
C ASP A 591 -3.80 3.53 20.91
N SER A 592 -5.12 3.64 21.04
CA SER A 592 -6.06 3.62 19.93
C SER A 592 -6.02 4.86 19.03
N SER A 593 -5.28 5.92 19.40
CA SER A 593 -4.99 7.06 18.53
C SER A 593 -3.91 6.75 17.48
N VAL A 594 -3.12 5.68 17.67
CA VAL A 594 -2.08 5.27 16.72
C VAL A 594 -2.74 4.89 15.39
N GLY A 595 -2.33 5.61 14.34
CA GLY A 595 -2.73 5.28 12.97
C GLY A 595 -1.98 4.09 12.43
N LEU A 596 -2.72 3.19 11.78
CA LEU A 596 -2.16 2.12 10.96
C LEU A 596 -2.73 2.24 9.55
N VAL A 597 -1.84 2.14 8.58
CA VAL A 597 -2.17 1.78 7.20
C VAL A 597 -1.43 0.48 6.86
N ARG A 598 -2.12 -0.49 6.27
CA ARG A 598 -1.49 -1.67 5.66
C ARG A 598 -1.38 -1.45 4.16
N VAL A 599 -0.25 -1.82 3.58
CA VAL A 599 -0.03 -1.94 2.14
C VAL A 599 0.37 -3.38 1.86
N PHE A 600 -0.27 -4.03 0.90
CA PHE A 600 -0.02 -5.43 0.56
C PHE A 600 0.19 -5.62 -0.94
N GLY A 601 1.07 -6.54 -1.30
CA GLY A 601 1.21 -6.97 -2.68
C GLY A 601 0.09 -7.93 -3.08
N TYR A 602 -0.39 -7.82 -4.31
CA TYR A 602 -1.32 -8.76 -4.95
C TYR A 602 -0.91 -8.98 -6.41
N ASP A 603 -1.52 -9.94 -7.10
CA ASP A 603 -1.24 -10.35 -8.49
C ASP A 603 0.12 -11.07 -8.71
N TYR A 604 0.66 -11.72 -7.67
CA TYR A 604 1.81 -12.63 -7.78
C TYR A 604 1.42 -14.02 -7.30
N LEU A 605 1.86 -15.06 -8.02
CA LEU A 605 1.65 -16.46 -7.63
C LEU A 605 2.31 -16.73 -6.26
N THR A 606 1.47 -16.94 -5.26
CA THR A 606 1.86 -16.91 -3.85
C THR A 606 1.53 -18.24 -3.17
N PRO A 607 2.51 -18.90 -2.51
CA PRO A 607 2.27 -20.14 -1.77
C PRO A 607 1.28 -20.01 -0.60
N GLN A 608 -0.02 -20.18 -0.88
CA GLN A 608 -1.07 -20.22 0.15
C GLN A 608 -1.24 -21.61 0.78
N ARG A 609 -0.96 -22.68 0.04
CA ARG A 609 -1.14 -24.07 0.50
C ARG A 609 -0.04 -25.00 -0.01
N ILE A 610 0.18 -26.10 0.71
CA ILE A 610 0.98 -27.24 0.28
C ILE A 610 0.05 -28.43 0.05
N ASN A 611 0.10 -28.99 -1.15
CA ASN A 611 -0.55 -30.25 -1.49
C ASN A 611 0.39 -31.40 -1.13
N LEU A 612 -0.12 -32.43 -0.47
CA LEU A 612 0.59 -33.66 -0.13
C LEU A 612 -0.01 -34.81 -0.93
N THR A 613 0.79 -35.46 -1.75
CA THR A 613 0.46 -36.68 -2.50
C THR A 613 1.27 -37.85 -1.95
N GLN A 614 0.85 -39.08 -2.25
CA GLN A 614 1.59 -40.27 -1.87
C GLN A 614 1.79 -41.18 -3.08
N ASP A 615 3.05 -41.49 -3.36
CA ASP A 615 3.45 -42.46 -4.38
C ASP A 615 3.99 -43.74 -3.73
N ILE A 616 3.82 -44.87 -4.41
CA ILE A 616 4.37 -46.15 -3.96
C ILE A 616 5.66 -46.42 -4.75
N GLU A 617 6.81 -46.14 -4.13
CA GLU A 617 8.09 -46.62 -4.65
C GLU A 617 8.31 -48.07 -4.24
N CYS A 618 8.72 -48.91 -5.18
CA CYS A 618 9.11 -50.29 -4.92
C CYS A 618 10.56 -50.51 -5.33
N ASP A 619 11.44 -50.80 -4.36
CA ASP A 619 12.80 -51.23 -4.68
C ASP A 619 12.74 -52.56 -5.45
N THR A 620 13.22 -52.52 -6.70
CA THR A 620 13.19 -53.62 -7.66
C THR A 620 14.59 -54.20 -7.90
N GLY A 621 15.44 -54.22 -6.86
CA GLY A 621 16.66 -55.02 -6.84
C GLY A 621 16.40 -56.49 -7.23
N ASP A 622 17.08 -56.97 -8.28
CA ASP A 622 16.77 -58.15 -9.12
C ASP A 622 16.40 -59.49 -8.43
N TRP A 623 16.61 -59.65 -7.12
CA TRP A 623 16.45 -60.92 -6.39
C TRP A 623 15.73 -60.82 -5.03
N ALA A 624 15.00 -59.72 -4.77
CA ALA A 624 14.12 -59.58 -3.61
C ALA A 624 12.64 -59.51 -4.02
N PRO A 625 11.68 -59.89 -3.15
CA PRO A 625 10.31 -59.41 -3.30
C PRO A 625 10.31 -57.87 -3.22
N PRO A 626 9.48 -57.16 -4.00
CA PRO A 626 9.53 -55.70 -4.04
C PRO A 626 9.18 -55.11 -2.67
N ASN A 627 10.16 -54.49 -2.03
CA ASN A 627 9.96 -53.71 -0.82
C ASN A 627 9.33 -52.38 -1.22
N CYS A 628 8.00 -52.39 -1.36
CA CYS A 628 7.23 -51.19 -1.63
C CYS A 628 7.05 -50.37 -0.35
N TYR A 629 7.37 -49.07 -0.43
CA TYR A 629 7.15 -48.08 0.62
C TYR A 629 6.42 -46.86 0.03
N ALA A 630 5.57 -46.25 0.86
CA ALA A 630 4.93 -45.00 0.53
C ALA A 630 5.93 -43.84 0.69
N LEU A 631 6.03 -42.96 -0.31
CA LEU A 631 6.66 -41.66 -0.20
C LEU A 631 5.61 -40.55 -0.24
N GLU A 632 5.65 -39.66 0.75
CA GLU A 632 4.92 -38.39 0.73
C GLU A 632 5.67 -37.39 -0.15
N HIS A 633 5.02 -36.93 -1.22
CA HIS A 633 5.47 -35.83 -2.06
C HIS A 633 4.70 -34.55 -1.73
N ALA A 634 5.42 -33.46 -1.49
CA ALA A 634 4.84 -32.17 -1.16
C ALA A 634 5.13 -31.17 -2.30
N GLU A 635 4.09 -30.44 -2.72
CA GLU A 635 4.15 -29.40 -3.76
C GLU A 635 3.43 -28.14 -3.27
N PHE A 636 3.82 -26.96 -3.74
CA PHE A 636 2.96 -25.79 -3.58
C PHE A 636 1.83 -25.82 -4.58
N ASP A 637 0.65 -25.45 -4.11
CA ASP A 637 -0.48 -25.11 -4.96
C ASP A 637 -0.24 -23.72 -5.60
N GLN A 638 -0.35 -23.59 -6.92
CA GLN A 638 0.36 -22.54 -7.68
C GLN A 638 -0.49 -21.32 -8.04
N ASP A 639 -1.82 -21.42 -7.97
CA ASP A 639 -2.76 -20.48 -8.63
C ASP A 639 -3.33 -19.39 -7.69
N TYR A 640 -2.54 -18.87 -6.73
CA TYR A 640 -3.08 -18.02 -5.65
C TYR A 640 -2.47 -16.63 -5.46
N ASP A 641 -3.33 -15.69 -5.02
CA ASP A 641 -3.07 -14.24 -4.92
C ASP A 641 -2.29 -13.82 -3.66
N GLY A 642 -1.46 -12.80 -3.80
CA GLY A 642 -0.56 -12.25 -2.80
C GLY A 642 0.67 -11.60 -3.43
N ASP A 643 1.75 -11.45 -2.66
CA ASP A 643 2.98 -10.76 -3.08
C ASP A 643 4.14 -11.69 -3.49
N GLY A 644 3.86 -12.99 -3.68
CA GLY A 644 4.84 -14.04 -3.97
C GLY A 644 5.50 -14.65 -2.73
N VAL A 645 5.25 -14.08 -1.54
CA VAL A 645 5.72 -14.60 -0.23
C VAL A 645 4.56 -14.70 0.76
N VAL A 646 3.71 -13.66 0.80
CA VAL A 646 2.64 -13.47 1.77
C VAL A 646 1.28 -13.54 1.07
N PRO A 647 0.44 -14.53 1.44
CA PRO A 647 -0.95 -14.64 0.98
C PRO A 647 -1.75 -13.35 1.21
N LYS A 648 -2.55 -12.94 0.22
CA LYS A 648 -3.41 -11.75 0.32
C LYS A 648 -4.27 -11.73 1.59
N GLY A 649 -4.97 -12.83 1.92
CA GLY A 649 -5.81 -12.92 3.13
C GLY A 649 -5.04 -12.71 4.45
N SER A 650 -3.76 -13.12 4.50
CA SER A 650 -2.87 -12.89 5.65
C SER A 650 -2.40 -11.43 5.72
N ALA A 651 -2.18 -10.80 4.57
CA ALA A 651 -1.83 -9.37 4.52
C ALA A 651 -3.03 -8.45 4.80
N THR A 652 -4.25 -8.82 4.39
CA THR A 652 -5.46 -8.02 4.54
C THR A 652 -6.19 -8.23 5.87
N MET A 653 -6.14 -9.44 6.45
CA MET A 653 -6.80 -9.82 7.71
C MET A 653 -8.34 -9.79 7.68
N VAL A 654 -8.93 -9.94 6.49
CA VAL A 654 -10.40 -9.93 6.27
C VAL A 654 -10.83 -11.10 5.39
N ASN A 655 -12.02 -11.63 5.67
CA ASN A 655 -12.83 -12.40 4.73
C ASN A 655 -14.29 -11.87 4.78
N PRO A 656 -15.26 -12.43 4.03
CA PRO A 656 -16.65 -11.94 4.03
C PRO A 656 -17.42 -12.07 5.36
N VAL A 657 -16.86 -12.74 6.38
CA VAL A 657 -17.50 -13.05 7.68
C VAL A 657 -16.75 -12.42 8.86
N HIS A 658 -15.44 -12.18 8.72
CA HIS A 658 -14.54 -11.78 9.81
C HIS A 658 -13.61 -10.63 9.40
N ASP A 659 -13.49 -9.64 10.29
CA ASP A 659 -12.54 -8.52 10.18
C ASP A 659 -11.67 -8.44 11.43
N LEU A 660 -10.37 -8.74 11.30
CA LEU A 660 -9.36 -8.56 12.36
C LEU A 660 -8.57 -7.26 12.22
N THR A 661 -8.89 -6.41 11.23
CA THR A 661 -8.14 -5.16 10.99
C THR A 661 -8.27 -4.14 12.11
N GLY A 662 -9.31 -4.25 12.95
CA GLY A 662 -9.69 -3.22 13.92
C GLY A 662 -10.25 -1.97 13.25
N GLY A 663 -10.92 -2.11 12.10
CA GLY A 663 -11.40 -0.99 11.28
C GLY A 663 -10.27 -0.11 10.76
N ARG A 664 -9.09 -0.69 10.48
CA ARG A 664 -7.90 0.04 9.98
C ARG A 664 -7.67 -0.26 8.50
N PRO A 665 -7.45 0.75 7.65
CA PRO A 665 -7.42 0.58 6.20
C PRO A 665 -6.23 -0.25 5.71
N SER A 666 -6.47 -0.96 4.61
CA SER A 666 -5.52 -1.83 3.92
C SER A 666 -5.61 -1.56 2.41
N TYR A 667 -4.49 -1.33 1.73
CA TYR A 667 -4.43 -0.96 0.30
C TYR A 667 -3.56 -1.95 -0.49
N GLY A 668 -4.04 -2.36 -1.67
CA GLY A 668 -3.32 -3.29 -2.54
C GLY A 668 -2.44 -2.57 -3.57
N VAL A 669 -1.26 -3.14 -3.87
CA VAL A 669 -0.37 -2.73 -4.97
C VAL A 669 0.11 -3.95 -5.75
N ARG A 670 0.30 -3.85 -7.08
CA ARG A 670 0.81 -4.98 -7.92
C ARG A 670 2.34 -5.10 -7.85
N TYR A 671 2.89 -5.19 -6.64
CA TYR A 671 4.33 -5.34 -6.39
C TYR A 671 4.62 -6.53 -5.47
N GLY A 672 5.48 -7.44 -5.92
CA GLY A 672 5.90 -8.60 -5.14
C GLY A 672 6.80 -8.21 -3.96
N HIS A 673 6.77 -9.02 -2.89
CA HIS A 673 7.28 -8.76 -1.53
C HIS A 673 8.52 -7.87 -1.47
N ASN A 674 9.69 -8.41 -1.82
CA ASN A 674 10.98 -7.73 -1.75
C ASN A 674 11.09 -6.52 -2.70
N SER A 675 10.22 -6.42 -3.72
CA SER A 675 10.24 -5.30 -4.65
C SER A 675 9.42 -4.12 -4.15
N MET A 676 8.32 -4.36 -3.42
CA MET A 676 7.35 -3.33 -2.97
C MET A 676 8.02 -2.22 -2.14
N VAL A 677 8.93 -2.58 -1.24
CA VAL A 677 9.66 -1.63 -0.39
C VAL A 677 10.68 -0.76 -1.16
N LEU A 678 11.03 -1.13 -2.39
CA LEU A 678 11.94 -0.39 -3.28
C LEU A 678 11.19 0.57 -4.23
N LYS A 679 9.86 0.60 -4.18
CA LYS A 679 9.03 1.37 -5.11
C LYS A 679 8.78 2.78 -4.58
N LYS A 680 9.17 3.79 -5.37
CA LYS A 680 9.11 5.20 -4.96
C LYS A 680 7.70 5.63 -4.60
N ASP A 681 6.72 5.26 -5.41
CA ASP A 681 5.30 5.55 -5.17
C ASP A 681 4.75 4.94 -3.86
N VAL A 682 5.14 3.71 -3.51
CA VAL A 682 4.78 3.09 -2.22
C VAL A 682 5.37 3.87 -1.04
N ILE A 683 6.60 4.37 -1.17
CA ILE A 683 7.27 5.13 -0.12
C ILE A 683 6.79 6.59 -0.05
N ASP A 684 6.51 7.23 -1.18
CA ASP A 684 5.89 8.56 -1.25
C ASP A 684 4.48 8.52 -0.62
N TYR A 685 3.69 7.46 -0.88
CA TYR A 685 2.42 7.23 -0.19
C TYR A 685 2.60 7.03 1.32
N ALA A 686 3.59 6.23 1.75
CA ALA A 686 3.88 6.04 3.16
C ALA A 686 4.27 7.35 3.87
N VAL A 687 5.11 8.18 3.21
CA VAL A 687 5.48 9.52 3.70
C VAL A 687 4.27 10.46 3.76
N ALA A 688 3.37 10.42 2.77
CA ALA A 688 2.14 11.20 2.78
C ALA A 688 1.25 10.85 3.98
N VAL A 689 0.98 9.56 4.21
CA VAL A 689 0.22 9.06 5.39
C VAL A 689 0.87 9.53 6.70
N MET A 690 2.21 9.52 6.77
CA MET A 690 2.98 9.94 7.94
C MET A 690 3.00 11.47 8.20
N ARG A 691 2.65 12.28 7.19
CA ARG A 691 2.52 13.74 7.30
C ARG A 691 1.12 14.23 7.71
N VAL A 692 0.08 13.38 7.60
CA VAL A 692 -1.29 13.73 8.02
C VAL A 692 -1.39 13.75 9.55
N ASN A 693 -1.49 14.94 10.14
CA ASN A 693 -1.91 15.13 11.55
C ASN A 693 -3.44 14.90 11.69
N GLY A 694 -3.89 14.45 12.86
CA GLY A 694 -5.31 14.23 13.17
C GLY A 694 -5.71 12.76 13.41
N PRO A 695 -6.98 12.48 13.74
CA PRO A 695 -7.47 11.14 14.05
C PRO A 695 -7.37 10.19 12.85
N THR A 696 -7.23 8.90 13.14
CA THR A 696 -7.03 7.82 12.15
C THR A 696 -8.07 7.75 11.05
N ASN A 697 -9.31 8.12 11.37
CA ASN A 697 -10.47 7.96 10.50
C ASN A 697 -10.53 9.07 9.44
N ALA A 698 -9.65 10.07 9.54
CA ALA A 698 -9.47 11.16 8.58
C ALA A 698 -8.27 10.95 7.63
N ILE A 699 -7.73 9.71 7.52
CA ILE A 699 -6.77 9.36 6.46
C ILE A 699 -7.54 9.20 5.14
N THR A 700 -7.96 10.32 4.58
CA THR A 700 -8.60 10.45 3.25
C THR A 700 -7.59 10.50 2.11
N ALA A 701 -6.32 10.17 2.40
CA ALA A 701 -5.29 9.93 1.40
C ALA A 701 -5.59 8.62 0.65
N ASP A 702 -6.56 8.68 -0.25
CA ASP A 702 -6.75 7.68 -1.30
C ASP A 702 -5.48 7.66 -2.17
N PRO A 703 -4.77 6.52 -2.28
CA PRO A 703 -3.56 6.43 -3.08
C PRO A 703 -3.78 6.65 -4.59
N THR A 704 -5.03 6.78 -5.08
CA THR A 704 -5.31 7.30 -6.44
C THR A 704 -4.99 8.80 -6.61
N THR A 705 -5.01 9.58 -5.52
CA THR A 705 -4.74 11.03 -5.55
C THR A 705 -3.25 11.36 -5.58
N PHE A 706 -2.42 10.41 -5.12
CA PHE A 706 -0.99 10.39 -5.37
C PHE A 706 -0.74 9.63 -6.68
N ALA A 707 0.39 9.88 -7.35
CA ALA A 707 0.72 9.22 -8.62
C ALA A 707 1.20 7.75 -8.42
N VAL A 708 0.55 7.00 -7.52
CA VAL A 708 0.82 5.57 -7.29
C VAL A 708 0.24 4.79 -8.45
N THR A 709 1.09 4.07 -9.17
CA THR A 709 0.68 3.48 -10.45
C THR A 709 -0.08 2.17 -10.21
N GLY A 710 -1.39 2.27 -10.00
CA GLY A 710 -2.30 1.13 -9.82
C GLY A 710 -2.66 0.79 -8.36
N ALA A 711 -2.79 1.80 -7.49
CA ALA A 711 -3.34 1.63 -6.15
C ALA A 711 -4.83 2.01 -6.09
N VAL A 712 -5.60 1.36 -5.20
CA VAL A 712 -7.06 1.48 -5.11
C VAL A 712 -7.49 1.51 -3.64
N ALA A 713 -8.49 2.34 -3.31
CA ALA A 713 -9.10 2.37 -1.98
C ALA A 713 -9.91 1.10 -1.68
N PRO A 714 -9.96 0.62 -0.41
CA PRO A 714 -10.65 -0.62 -0.04
C PRO A 714 -12.18 -0.46 0.06
N ALA A 715 -12.86 -0.50 -1.09
CA ALA A 715 -14.29 -0.79 -1.15
C ALA A 715 -14.50 -2.32 -1.13
N SER A 716 -14.69 -2.88 0.07
CA SER A 716 -15.27 -4.22 0.31
C SER A 716 -14.84 -5.35 -0.65
N PHE A 717 -13.53 -5.59 -0.77
CA PHE A 717 -13.00 -6.72 -1.55
C PHE A 717 -13.29 -8.07 -0.86
N THR A 718 -14.41 -8.70 -1.24
CA THR A 718 -14.71 -10.08 -0.86
C THR A 718 -13.76 -11.06 -1.56
N GLN A 719 -13.34 -12.09 -0.81
CA GLN A 719 -12.68 -13.27 -1.38
C GLN A 719 -13.68 -14.03 -2.26
N HIS A 720 -13.19 -14.80 -3.24
CA HIS A 720 -14.03 -15.79 -3.92
C HIS A 720 -14.49 -16.85 -2.91
N VAL A 721 -15.72 -16.65 -2.44
CA VAL A 721 -16.49 -17.57 -1.63
C VAL A 721 -17.67 -18.01 -2.50
N ASP A 722 -17.86 -19.33 -2.56
CA ASP A 722 -19.02 -19.97 -3.17
C ASP A 722 -20.31 -19.34 -2.58
N PRO A 723 -21.20 -18.75 -3.40
CA PRO A 723 -22.32 -17.96 -2.89
C PRO A 723 -23.27 -18.85 -2.07
N PRO A 724 -23.67 -18.45 -0.84
CA PRO A 724 -24.45 -19.31 0.05
C PRO A 724 -25.79 -19.73 -0.55
N ASP A 725 -26.55 -18.79 -1.11
CA ASP A 725 -27.67 -19.07 -2.00
C ASP A 725 -27.54 -18.16 -3.22
N GLY A 726 -27.59 -18.72 -4.44
CA GLY A 726 -27.40 -17.93 -5.66
C GLY A 726 -26.92 -18.69 -6.87
N ILE A 727 -26.12 -18.02 -7.72
CA ILE A 727 -25.53 -18.57 -8.95
C ILE A 727 -24.05 -18.17 -9.07
N GLU A 728 -23.27 -18.93 -9.82
CA GLU A 728 -21.90 -18.56 -10.23
C GLU A 728 -21.75 -18.75 -11.74
N ILE A 729 -21.28 -17.71 -12.42
CA ILE A 729 -21.04 -17.70 -13.87
C ILE A 729 -19.54 -17.81 -14.11
N THR A 730 -19.07 -18.97 -14.55
CA THR A 730 -17.68 -19.21 -14.96
C THR A 730 -17.51 -18.94 -16.46
N VAL A 731 -16.51 -18.16 -16.84
CA VAL A 731 -16.12 -17.89 -18.24
C VAL A 731 -14.65 -18.23 -18.43
N ALA A 732 -14.36 -19.29 -19.20
CA ALA A 732 -13.03 -19.83 -19.41
C ALA A 732 -12.58 -19.66 -20.87
N GLY A 733 -11.60 -18.78 -21.10
CA GLY A 733 -11.07 -18.43 -22.42
C GLY A 733 -10.31 -17.11 -22.39
N ASN A 734 -9.88 -16.64 -23.57
CA ASN A 734 -9.22 -15.33 -23.72
C ASN A 734 -10.27 -14.21 -23.73
N THR A 735 -10.81 -13.87 -22.57
CA THR A 735 -11.93 -12.92 -22.42
C THR A 735 -11.73 -12.02 -21.21
N HIS A 736 -12.19 -10.78 -21.31
CA HIS A 736 -12.44 -9.90 -20.17
C HIS A 736 -13.92 -9.53 -20.14
N GLY A 737 -14.49 -9.25 -18.98
CA GLY A 737 -15.88 -8.82 -18.91
C GLY A 737 -16.50 -8.92 -17.52
N LEU A 738 -17.73 -8.42 -17.44
CA LEU A 738 -18.47 -8.19 -16.21
C LEU A 738 -19.93 -8.62 -16.34
N VAL A 739 -20.59 -8.71 -15.20
CA VAL A 739 -22.06 -8.79 -15.09
C VAL A 739 -22.57 -7.46 -14.56
N THR A 740 -23.67 -6.96 -15.11
CA THR A 740 -24.41 -5.79 -14.62
C THR A 740 -25.77 -6.25 -14.08
N ASP A 741 -26.23 -5.73 -12.94
CA ASP A 741 -27.59 -5.99 -12.44
C ASP A 741 -28.66 -5.05 -13.02
N ALA A 742 -29.91 -5.16 -12.54
CA ALA A 742 -31.03 -4.36 -13.03
C ALA A 742 -30.99 -2.88 -12.59
N ASP A 743 -30.24 -2.57 -11.52
CA ASP A 743 -30.09 -1.22 -10.97
C ASP A 743 -28.82 -0.50 -11.53
N GLY A 744 -27.94 -1.25 -12.21
CA GLY A 744 -26.77 -0.75 -12.94
C GLY A 744 -25.42 -0.99 -12.25
N TRP A 745 -25.40 -1.71 -11.13
CA TRP A 745 -24.19 -2.12 -10.44
C TRP A 745 -23.48 -3.23 -11.22
N ARG A 746 -22.15 -3.36 -11.09
CA ARG A 746 -21.33 -4.25 -11.95
C ARG A 746 -20.31 -5.08 -11.18
N THR A 747 -20.10 -6.33 -11.59
CA THR A 747 -19.09 -7.22 -11.01
C THR A 747 -18.30 -7.95 -12.10
N GLY A 748 -16.97 -7.80 -12.11
CA GLY A 748 -16.04 -8.35 -13.11
C GLY A 748 -15.22 -7.28 -13.86
N VAL A 749 -14.41 -7.69 -14.83
CA VAL A 749 -13.46 -6.80 -15.53
C VAL A 749 -14.17 -5.81 -16.46
N THR A 750 -13.80 -4.54 -16.32
CA THR A 750 -14.35 -3.38 -17.04
C THR A 750 -13.51 -2.92 -18.23
N ASP A 751 -12.20 -3.26 -18.26
CA ASP A 751 -11.26 -2.88 -19.34
C ASP A 751 -10.07 -3.86 -19.42
N ALA A 752 -9.80 -4.41 -20.60
CA ALA A 752 -8.65 -5.29 -20.87
C ALA A 752 -7.30 -4.58 -20.94
N ALA A 753 -7.25 -3.27 -21.20
CA ALA A 753 -5.98 -2.54 -21.28
C ALA A 753 -5.33 -2.31 -19.90
N THR A 754 -6.08 -2.54 -18.82
CA THR A 754 -5.74 -2.14 -17.45
C THR A 754 -6.08 -3.18 -16.38
N GLY A 755 -7.06 -4.07 -16.62
CA GLY A 755 -7.47 -5.11 -15.67
C GLY A 755 -8.30 -4.60 -14.49
N TRP A 756 -9.04 -3.48 -14.65
CA TRP A 756 -9.93 -2.95 -13.61
C TRP A 756 -11.15 -3.86 -13.40
N THR A 757 -11.32 -4.42 -12.20
CA THR A 757 -12.52 -5.17 -11.79
C THR A 757 -13.49 -4.29 -11.01
N ALA A 758 -14.75 -4.24 -11.43
CA ALA A 758 -15.85 -3.77 -10.59
C ALA A 758 -16.32 -4.92 -9.67
N SER A 759 -16.97 -4.60 -8.54
CA SER A 759 -17.55 -5.60 -7.62
C SER A 759 -18.75 -5.03 -6.87
N ASP A 760 -19.54 -4.23 -7.59
CA ASP A 760 -20.47 -3.26 -7.04
C ASP A 760 -21.86 -3.87 -6.77
N ILE A 761 -22.18 -5.05 -7.33
CA ILE A 761 -23.46 -5.75 -7.12
C ILE A 761 -23.52 -6.29 -5.68
N PRO A 762 -24.57 -5.99 -4.90
CA PRO A 762 -24.71 -6.49 -3.52
C PRO A 762 -24.60 -8.02 -3.40
N GLY A 763 -23.81 -8.46 -2.43
CA GLY A 763 -23.55 -9.88 -2.14
C GLY A 763 -22.74 -10.64 -3.20
N SER A 764 -22.36 -10.01 -4.31
CA SER A 764 -21.61 -10.66 -5.40
C SER A 764 -20.16 -11.00 -5.02
N THR A 765 -19.56 -11.93 -5.77
CA THR A 765 -18.13 -12.28 -5.67
C THR A 765 -17.50 -12.30 -7.06
N TYR A 766 -16.19 -12.02 -7.14
CA TYR A 766 -15.41 -12.13 -8.37
C TYR A 766 -14.14 -12.94 -8.18
N HIS A 767 -13.79 -13.72 -9.20
CA HIS A 767 -12.55 -14.47 -9.27
C HIS A 767 -11.96 -14.37 -10.68
N GLU A 768 -10.64 -14.25 -10.80
CA GLU A 768 -9.94 -14.37 -12.08
C GLU A 768 -8.67 -15.19 -11.89
N ALA A 769 -8.48 -16.18 -12.76
CA ALA A 769 -7.33 -17.07 -12.82
C ALA A 769 -6.86 -17.19 -14.28
N PRO A 770 -5.60 -17.61 -14.55
CA PRO A 770 -5.00 -17.58 -15.90
C PRO A 770 -5.74 -18.38 -17.00
N ALA A 771 -6.77 -19.14 -16.67
CA ALA A 771 -7.59 -19.91 -17.61
C ALA A 771 -9.10 -19.59 -17.54
N TYR A 772 -9.58 -18.85 -16.54
CA TYR A 772 -11.01 -18.52 -16.36
C TYR A 772 -11.27 -17.40 -15.34
N ALA A 773 -12.36 -16.67 -15.54
CA ALA A 773 -12.99 -15.82 -14.54
C ALA A 773 -14.27 -16.45 -13.99
N THR A 774 -14.71 -16.07 -12.79
CA THR A 774 -16.06 -16.38 -12.26
C THR A 774 -16.71 -15.16 -11.61
N VAL A 775 -18.03 -15.04 -11.76
CA VAL A 775 -18.86 -14.03 -11.09
C VAL A 775 -19.93 -14.78 -10.28
N GLY A 776 -19.87 -14.69 -8.95
CA GLY A 776 -20.93 -15.13 -8.06
C GLY A 776 -21.98 -14.03 -7.87
N LEU A 777 -23.27 -14.39 -7.90
CA LEU A 777 -24.39 -13.52 -7.53
C LEU A 777 -25.23 -14.24 -6.47
N THR A 778 -25.58 -13.56 -5.38
CA THR A 778 -26.44 -14.12 -4.32
C THR A 778 -27.91 -13.79 -4.55
N THR A 779 -28.78 -14.40 -3.76
CA THR A 779 -30.22 -14.05 -3.66
C THR A 779 -30.50 -12.61 -3.20
N GLU A 780 -29.47 -11.83 -2.83
CA GLU A 780 -29.57 -10.39 -2.59
C GLU A 780 -29.60 -9.56 -3.90
N THR A 781 -29.14 -10.12 -5.02
CA THR A 781 -29.15 -9.45 -6.34
C THR A 781 -30.58 -9.28 -6.84
N THR A 782 -31.06 -8.04 -6.95
CA THR A 782 -32.43 -7.72 -7.35
C THR A 782 -32.63 -7.67 -8.87
N GLY A 783 -33.69 -8.33 -9.36
CA GLY A 783 -34.10 -8.29 -10.77
C GLY A 783 -33.43 -9.37 -11.63
N THR A 784 -33.05 -9.00 -12.85
CA THR A 784 -32.24 -9.83 -13.76
C THR A 784 -30.92 -9.13 -14.06
N ALA A 785 -29.86 -9.92 -14.17
CA ALA A 785 -28.52 -9.45 -14.53
C ALA A 785 -28.18 -9.72 -16.00
N THR A 786 -27.16 -9.05 -16.52
CA THR A 786 -26.63 -9.22 -17.88
C THR A 786 -25.11 -9.34 -17.83
N GLY A 787 -24.58 -10.50 -18.19
CA GLY A 787 -23.15 -10.70 -18.41
C GLY A 787 -22.71 -10.22 -19.80
N ARG A 788 -21.55 -9.57 -19.91
CA ARG A 788 -20.96 -9.16 -21.19
C ARG A 788 -19.43 -9.32 -21.15
N TRP A 789 -18.89 -10.12 -22.07
CA TRP A 789 -17.46 -10.43 -22.17
C TRP A 789 -16.91 -10.23 -23.58
N THR A 790 -15.82 -9.47 -23.68
CA THR A 790 -15.13 -9.18 -24.93
C THR A 790 -13.86 -10.03 -25.06
N VAL A 791 -13.70 -10.67 -26.21
CA VAL A 791 -12.61 -11.62 -26.50
C VAL A 791 -11.30 -10.88 -26.78
N THR A 792 -10.26 -11.21 -26.04
CA THR A 792 -8.94 -10.54 -26.12
C THR A 792 -8.00 -11.19 -27.12
N ALA A 793 -8.14 -12.50 -27.39
CA ALA A 793 -7.38 -13.22 -28.40
C ALA A 793 -8.21 -14.38 -29.00
N PRO A 794 -8.09 -14.71 -30.31
CA PRO A 794 -8.97 -15.70 -30.94
C PRO A 794 -8.88 -17.09 -30.30
N GLY A 795 -10.02 -17.72 -30.04
CA GLY A 795 -10.07 -19.00 -29.34
C GLY A 795 -11.49 -19.52 -29.09
N ASP A 796 -11.60 -20.55 -28.27
CA ASP A 796 -12.87 -21.08 -27.76
C ASP A 796 -13.12 -20.55 -26.35
N VAL A 797 -14.21 -19.81 -26.17
CA VAL A 797 -14.72 -19.39 -24.85
C VAL A 797 -15.70 -20.45 -24.34
N ARG A 798 -15.58 -20.85 -23.07
CA ARG A 798 -16.51 -21.79 -22.43
C ARG A 798 -17.22 -21.09 -21.28
N ILE A 799 -18.55 -21.06 -21.33
CA ILE A 799 -19.39 -20.50 -20.26
C ILE A 799 -20.04 -21.64 -19.50
N ARG A 800 -20.15 -21.51 -18.18
CA ARG A 800 -20.92 -22.38 -17.28
C ARG A 800 -21.65 -21.51 -16.26
N VAL A 801 -22.86 -21.90 -15.87
CA VAL A 801 -23.58 -21.29 -14.75
C VAL A 801 -23.91 -22.38 -13.73
N TYR A 802 -23.31 -22.31 -12.54
CA TYR A 802 -23.65 -23.14 -11.40
C TYR A 802 -24.79 -22.49 -10.61
N GLY A 803 -25.67 -23.29 -10.01
CA GLY A 803 -26.62 -22.85 -8.99
C GLY A 803 -26.22 -23.39 -7.62
N TYR A 804 -26.40 -22.57 -6.58
CA TYR A 804 -26.03 -22.88 -5.20
C TYR A 804 -27.24 -22.84 -4.26
N THR A 805 -27.17 -23.67 -3.22
CA THR A 805 -28.10 -23.64 -2.08
C THR A 805 -27.36 -24.11 -0.83
N ASP A 806 -27.51 -23.40 0.29
CA ASP A 806 -26.76 -23.65 1.54
C ASP A 806 -25.22 -23.78 1.35
N GLY A 807 -24.65 -23.05 0.39
CA GLY A 807 -23.23 -23.07 0.01
C GLY A 807 -22.80 -24.27 -0.85
N VAL A 808 -23.74 -25.12 -1.27
CA VAL A 808 -23.47 -26.34 -2.05
C VAL A 808 -23.90 -26.18 -3.51
N LYS A 809 -23.08 -26.62 -4.46
CA LYS A 809 -23.41 -26.67 -5.89
C LYS A 809 -24.56 -27.67 -6.15
N THR A 810 -25.77 -27.17 -6.38
CA THR A 810 -26.98 -27.98 -6.62
C THR A 810 -27.28 -28.23 -8.09
N SER A 811 -26.80 -27.35 -8.98
CA SER A 811 -26.99 -27.46 -10.44
C SER A 811 -25.83 -26.88 -11.24
N LEU A 812 -25.72 -27.30 -12.51
CA LEU A 812 -24.79 -26.77 -13.51
C LEU A 812 -25.49 -26.71 -14.88
N THR A 813 -25.50 -25.54 -15.51
CA THR A 813 -25.84 -25.37 -16.92
C THR A 813 -24.58 -25.01 -17.72
N PRO A 814 -24.04 -25.92 -18.54
CA PRO A 814 -22.89 -25.65 -19.41
C PRO A 814 -23.32 -25.10 -20.79
N TYR A 815 -22.43 -24.37 -21.44
CA TYR A 815 -22.62 -23.92 -22.83
C TYR A 815 -21.68 -24.66 -23.79
N PRO A 816 -22.09 -24.84 -25.07
CA PRO A 816 -21.17 -25.18 -26.16
C PRO A 816 -19.92 -24.29 -26.16
N PRO A 817 -18.71 -24.79 -26.46
CA PRO A 817 -17.53 -23.96 -26.65
C PRO A 817 -17.75 -22.96 -27.80
N ILE A 818 -17.77 -21.68 -27.44
CA ILE A 818 -18.06 -20.55 -28.35
C ILE A 818 -16.74 -20.10 -28.95
N ARG A 819 -16.46 -20.57 -30.17
CA ARG A 819 -15.33 -20.08 -30.95
C ARG A 819 -15.59 -18.65 -31.41
N ALA A 820 -14.64 -17.75 -31.18
CA ALA A 820 -14.77 -16.32 -31.47
C ALA A 820 -13.41 -15.68 -31.86
N ALA A 821 -13.47 -14.51 -32.50
CA ALA A 821 -12.31 -13.69 -32.86
C ALA A 821 -11.98 -12.67 -31.75
N ALA A 822 -10.78 -12.07 -31.77
CA ALA A 822 -10.49 -10.94 -30.88
C ALA A 822 -11.31 -9.72 -31.29
N GLY A 823 -11.92 -9.03 -30.32
CA GLY A 823 -12.89 -7.95 -30.53
C GLY A 823 -14.35 -8.40 -30.35
N ALA A 824 -14.66 -9.66 -30.64
CA ALA A 824 -16.01 -10.22 -30.49
C ALA A 824 -16.54 -10.11 -29.06
N VAL A 825 -17.85 -9.90 -28.89
CA VAL A 825 -18.52 -9.68 -27.61
C VAL A 825 -19.63 -10.70 -27.37
N LEU A 826 -19.50 -11.44 -26.27
CA LEU A 826 -20.47 -12.43 -25.81
C LEU A 826 -21.36 -11.81 -24.74
N THR A 827 -22.68 -11.80 -24.95
CA THR A 827 -23.65 -11.23 -24.02
C THR A 827 -24.64 -12.29 -23.54
N LEU A 828 -24.81 -12.40 -22.23
CA LEU A 828 -25.73 -13.32 -21.55
C LEU A 828 -26.72 -12.49 -20.71
N ALA A 829 -27.78 -12.02 -21.35
CA ALA A 829 -28.83 -11.19 -20.73
C ALA A 829 -29.88 -12.04 -20.00
N ASP A 830 -30.72 -11.40 -19.19
CA ASP A 830 -31.86 -11.99 -18.46
C ASP A 830 -31.48 -13.12 -17.46
N LEU A 831 -30.31 -13.00 -16.83
CA LEU A 831 -29.86 -13.91 -15.76
C LEU A 831 -30.67 -13.66 -14.47
N ALA A 832 -31.58 -14.58 -14.14
CA ALA A 832 -32.29 -14.57 -12.86
C ALA A 832 -31.50 -15.25 -11.73
N VAL A 833 -31.66 -14.78 -10.49
CA VAL A 833 -31.08 -15.37 -9.29
C VAL A 833 -32.21 -15.72 -8.29
N PRO A 834 -32.37 -16.98 -7.85
CA PRO A 834 -31.71 -18.19 -8.36
C PRO A 834 -32.10 -18.49 -9.82
N MET A 835 -31.25 -19.26 -10.52
CA MET A 835 -31.43 -19.54 -11.95
C MET A 835 -32.72 -20.31 -12.26
N GLY A 836 -33.54 -19.75 -13.15
CA GLY A 836 -34.68 -20.43 -13.77
C GLY A 836 -34.25 -21.23 -15.01
N THR A 837 -34.77 -20.85 -16.19
CA THR A 837 -34.22 -21.34 -17.46
C THR A 837 -33.03 -20.48 -17.86
N ALA A 838 -31.90 -21.11 -18.19
CA ALA A 838 -30.71 -20.39 -18.63
C ALA A 838 -30.93 -19.71 -20.01
N PRO A 839 -30.53 -18.44 -20.17
CA PRO A 839 -30.68 -17.71 -21.43
C PRO A 839 -29.70 -18.20 -22.51
N ALA A 840 -29.88 -17.76 -23.77
CA ALA A 840 -28.91 -18.00 -24.83
C ALA A 840 -27.82 -16.91 -24.80
N VAL A 841 -26.58 -17.26 -25.12
CA VAL A 841 -25.49 -16.29 -25.31
C VAL A 841 -25.69 -15.64 -26.68
N ALA A 842 -25.92 -14.33 -26.73
CA ALA A 842 -25.78 -13.53 -27.93
C ALA A 842 -24.28 -13.32 -28.24
N VAL A 843 -23.91 -13.41 -29.51
CA VAL A 843 -22.54 -13.16 -29.97
C VAL A 843 -22.57 -12.14 -31.09
N ASP A 844 -21.87 -11.04 -30.81
CA ASP A 844 -21.42 -9.96 -31.67
C ASP A 844 -20.00 -10.38 -32.12
N ASP A 845 -19.82 -10.84 -33.37
CA ASP A 845 -18.57 -11.52 -33.78
C ASP A 845 -17.46 -10.55 -34.24
N ASP A 846 -17.78 -9.28 -34.53
CA ASP A 846 -16.80 -8.26 -34.97
C ASP A 846 -16.68 -7.02 -34.06
N GLY A 847 -17.62 -6.81 -33.13
CA GLY A 847 -17.57 -5.77 -32.10
C GLY A 847 -18.31 -4.49 -32.45
N ASP A 848 -19.14 -4.45 -33.50
CA ASP A 848 -19.89 -3.23 -33.90
C ASP A 848 -21.08 -2.89 -32.99
N GLY A 849 -21.60 -3.89 -32.26
CA GLY A 849 -22.68 -3.76 -31.28
C GLY A 849 -24.02 -4.39 -31.68
N ASP A 850 -24.20 -4.84 -32.93
CA ASP A 850 -25.31 -5.72 -33.33
C ASP A 850 -24.99 -7.21 -33.01
N VAL A 851 -25.98 -8.10 -33.10
CA VAL A 851 -25.84 -9.53 -32.75
C VAL A 851 -25.91 -10.40 -34.00
N ASP A 852 -24.76 -10.97 -34.41
CA ASP A 852 -24.65 -11.90 -35.53
C ASP A 852 -25.38 -13.23 -35.29
N ARG A 853 -25.25 -13.80 -34.08
CA ARG A 853 -25.74 -15.15 -33.77
C ARG A 853 -26.02 -15.36 -32.29
N THR A 854 -26.68 -16.47 -31.98
CA THR A 854 -26.92 -16.92 -30.61
C THR A 854 -26.44 -18.36 -30.40
N VAL A 855 -26.03 -18.68 -29.16
CA VAL A 855 -25.63 -20.01 -28.72
C VAL A 855 -26.51 -20.44 -27.55
N ALA A 856 -27.30 -21.49 -27.75
CA ALA A 856 -28.16 -22.05 -26.72
C ALA A 856 -27.35 -22.84 -25.67
N PRO A 857 -27.79 -22.87 -24.40
CA PRO A 857 -27.19 -23.72 -23.37
C PRO A 857 -27.38 -25.21 -23.67
N MET A 858 -26.55 -26.04 -23.05
CA MET A 858 -26.78 -27.49 -22.92
C MET A 858 -27.76 -27.76 -21.77
N PRO A 859 -28.37 -28.96 -21.67
CA PRO A 859 -29.29 -29.28 -20.57
C PRO A 859 -28.64 -29.13 -19.20
N THR A 860 -29.36 -28.53 -18.24
CA THR A 860 -28.92 -28.39 -16.85
C THR A 860 -28.80 -29.75 -16.17
N VAL A 861 -27.67 -29.99 -15.51
CA VAL A 861 -27.41 -31.19 -14.68
C VAL A 861 -27.58 -30.87 -13.19
N THR A 862 -27.93 -31.88 -12.40
CA THR A 862 -28.16 -31.76 -10.94
C THR A 862 -27.62 -32.98 -10.19
N GLY A 863 -27.42 -32.83 -8.87
CA GLY A 863 -26.84 -33.89 -8.03
C GLY A 863 -25.39 -34.21 -8.38
N ALA A 864 -24.99 -35.48 -8.31
CA ALA A 864 -23.59 -35.91 -8.51
C ALA A 864 -22.96 -35.50 -9.87
N ALA A 865 -23.79 -35.30 -10.90
CA ALA A 865 -23.34 -34.81 -12.21
C ALA A 865 -22.82 -33.36 -12.21
N VAL A 866 -23.10 -32.57 -11.17
CA VAL A 866 -22.62 -31.18 -11.04
C VAL A 866 -21.13 -31.13 -10.71
N THR A 867 -20.61 -32.19 -10.09
CA THR A 867 -19.19 -32.35 -9.72
C THR A 867 -18.38 -33.16 -10.74
N ASP A 868 -18.91 -33.36 -11.95
CA ASP A 868 -18.22 -34.10 -13.00
C ASP A 868 -17.13 -33.25 -13.69
N LEU A 869 -15.88 -33.69 -13.52
CA LEU A 869 -14.65 -33.03 -14.00
C LEU A 869 -13.85 -33.88 -15.00
N LEU A 870 -14.31 -35.11 -15.29
CA LEU A 870 -13.63 -35.99 -16.23
C LEU A 870 -13.96 -35.57 -17.67
N LYS A 871 -13.41 -36.26 -18.66
CA LYS A 871 -13.53 -35.85 -20.07
C LYS A 871 -13.90 -37.04 -20.94
N PRO A 872 -14.91 -36.93 -21.81
CA PRO A 872 -15.30 -38.00 -22.71
C PRO A 872 -14.20 -38.28 -23.74
N VAL A 873 -14.13 -39.52 -24.20
CA VAL A 873 -13.22 -39.95 -25.27
C VAL A 873 -14.05 -40.34 -26.49
N SER A 874 -13.77 -39.74 -27.65
CA SER A 874 -14.38 -40.16 -28.92
C SER A 874 -13.55 -41.20 -29.67
N SER A 875 -14.24 -41.99 -30.48
CA SER A 875 -13.72 -42.99 -31.41
C SER A 875 -14.45 -42.91 -32.74
N ALA A 876 -13.75 -43.26 -33.83
CA ALA A 876 -14.28 -43.25 -35.18
C ALA A 876 -14.05 -44.59 -35.88
N SER A 877 -15.08 -45.06 -36.61
CA SER A 877 -14.99 -46.20 -37.52
C SER A 877 -15.08 -45.73 -38.96
N LEU A 878 -14.23 -46.27 -39.84
CA LEU A 878 -14.10 -45.89 -41.24
C LEU A 878 -14.52 -47.05 -42.15
N ALA A 879 -15.45 -46.79 -43.06
CA ALA A 879 -15.86 -47.72 -44.12
C ALA A 879 -15.66 -47.08 -45.51
N PRO A 880 -14.48 -47.28 -46.14
CA PRO A 880 -14.19 -46.76 -47.48
C PRO A 880 -15.08 -47.38 -48.57
N PHE A 881 -15.50 -46.58 -49.54
CA PHE A 881 -16.25 -47.03 -50.72
C PHE A 881 -15.93 -46.19 -51.96
N THR A 882 -16.49 -46.57 -53.11
CA THR A 882 -16.46 -45.77 -54.34
C THR A 882 -17.88 -45.33 -54.70
N ALA A 883 -18.10 -44.02 -54.80
CA ALA A 883 -19.39 -43.46 -55.19
C ALA A 883 -19.71 -43.76 -56.67
N GLY A 884 -20.98 -43.74 -57.05
CA GLY A 884 -21.45 -44.10 -58.41
C GLY A 884 -20.90 -43.24 -59.57
N ASN A 885 -20.18 -42.15 -59.26
CA ASN A 885 -19.45 -41.32 -60.22
C ASN A 885 -17.94 -41.64 -60.31
N GLY A 886 -17.47 -42.70 -59.64
CA GLY A 886 -16.06 -43.11 -59.58
C GLY A 886 -15.22 -42.43 -58.48
N THR A 887 -15.79 -41.58 -57.63
CA THR A 887 -15.04 -40.88 -56.58
C THR A 887 -14.82 -41.77 -55.35
N ALA A 888 -13.59 -41.82 -54.83
CA ALA A 888 -13.29 -42.49 -53.56
C ALA A 888 -13.86 -41.70 -52.37
N ARG A 889 -14.63 -42.38 -51.51
CA ARG A 889 -15.30 -41.82 -50.34
C ARG A 889 -15.16 -42.74 -49.12
N VAL A 890 -15.58 -42.26 -47.97
CA VAL A 890 -15.57 -43.01 -46.71
C VAL A 890 -16.81 -42.65 -45.90
N HIS A 891 -17.53 -43.67 -45.44
CA HIS A 891 -18.52 -43.50 -44.38
C HIS A 891 -17.79 -43.48 -43.03
N VAL A 892 -18.02 -42.43 -42.24
CA VAL A 892 -17.44 -42.28 -40.90
C VAL A 892 -18.55 -42.38 -39.85
N THR A 893 -18.47 -43.39 -38.98
CA THR A 893 -19.33 -43.53 -37.81
C THR A 893 -18.57 -43.02 -36.59
N LEU A 894 -19.15 -42.06 -35.87
CA LEU A 894 -18.58 -41.51 -34.65
C LEU A 894 -19.28 -42.08 -33.41
N THR A 895 -18.49 -42.30 -32.35
CA THR A 895 -18.92 -42.81 -31.04
C THR A 895 -18.12 -42.10 -29.96
N ALA A 896 -18.64 -42.06 -28.74
CA ALA A 896 -17.90 -41.58 -27.58
C ALA A 896 -18.31 -42.33 -26.32
N THR A 897 -17.41 -42.38 -25.35
CA THR A 897 -17.59 -42.98 -24.03
C THR A 897 -17.15 -42.01 -22.95
N ASP A 898 -17.97 -41.89 -21.91
CA ASP A 898 -17.62 -41.23 -20.65
C ASP A 898 -17.01 -42.22 -19.66
N ASP A 899 -16.63 -41.75 -18.48
CA ASP A 899 -16.18 -42.60 -17.39
C ASP A 899 -17.33 -43.37 -16.69
N THR A 900 -17.00 -44.11 -15.64
CA THR A 900 -17.95 -44.95 -14.89
C THR A 900 -18.42 -44.22 -13.62
N GLY A 901 -19.29 -43.23 -13.82
CA GLY A 901 -19.82 -42.38 -12.75
C GLY A 901 -20.18 -40.98 -13.24
N GLY A 902 -19.46 -40.51 -14.26
CA GLY A 902 -19.75 -39.30 -15.03
C GLY A 902 -21.12 -39.29 -15.70
N CYS A 903 -21.53 -38.11 -16.14
CA CYS A 903 -22.94 -37.80 -16.41
C CYS A 903 -23.44 -38.27 -17.78
N GLY A 904 -22.54 -38.62 -18.70
CA GLY A 904 -22.84 -39.15 -20.02
C GLY A 904 -22.64 -38.15 -21.16
N ILE A 905 -22.41 -38.68 -22.36
CA ILE A 905 -22.16 -37.90 -23.58
C ILE A 905 -23.33 -36.95 -23.89
N GLY A 906 -23.10 -35.64 -23.77
CA GLY A 906 -24.04 -34.61 -24.16
C GLY A 906 -24.10 -34.42 -25.67
N ARG A 907 -22.94 -34.40 -26.35
CA ARG A 907 -22.84 -34.25 -27.82
C ARG A 907 -21.48 -34.63 -28.41
N ILE A 908 -21.46 -34.86 -29.73
CA ILE A 908 -20.23 -35.04 -30.54
C ILE A 908 -20.25 -34.02 -31.68
N GLU A 909 -19.16 -33.30 -31.86
CA GLU A 909 -18.94 -32.34 -32.96
C GLU A 909 -17.80 -32.82 -33.88
N TRP A 910 -17.89 -32.48 -35.17
CA TRP A 910 -16.87 -32.81 -36.17
C TRP A 910 -16.59 -31.65 -37.12
N GLN A 911 -15.35 -31.57 -37.63
CA GLN A 911 -14.94 -30.66 -38.70
C GLN A 911 -14.03 -31.37 -39.71
N HIS A 912 -14.36 -31.30 -41.00
CA HIS A 912 -13.54 -31.81 -42.09
C HIS A 912 -12.58 -30.71 -42.58
N ALA A 913 -11.29 -30.87 -42.29
CA ALA A 913 -10.29 -29.81 -42.43
C ALA A 913 -10.10 -29.30 -43.88
N ALA A 914 -10.31 -30.15 -44.89
CA ALA A 914 -10.08 -29.78 -46.29
C ALA A 914 -11.24 -29.03 -46.96
N SER A 915 -12.44 -29.01 -46.36
CA SER A 915 -13.60 -28.23 -46.85
C SER A 915 -14.12 -27.20 -45.84
N GLY A 916 -13.52 -27.11 -44.65
CA GLY A 916 -13.97 -26.28 -43.53
C GLY A 916 -15.29 -26.75 -42.87
N THR A 917 -16.05 -27.62 -43.53
CA THR A 917 -17.38 -28.10 -43.13
C THR A 917 -17.37 -28.72 -41.74
N SER A 918 -18.24 -28.24 -40.87
CA SER A 918 -18.42 -28.73 -39.50
C SER A 918 -19.89 -28.86 -39.13
N ALA A 919 -20.24 -29.84 -38.31
CA ALA A 919 -21.59 -30.01 -37.79
C ALA A 919 -21.62 -30.79 -36.47
N LEU A 920 -22.79 -30.81 -35.84
CA LEU A 920 -23.16 -31.80 -34.83
C LEU A 920 -23.25 -33.18 -35.49
N TYR A 921 -22.84 -34.24 -34.79
CA TYR A 921 -23.04 -35.62 -35.25
C TYR A 921 -24.46 -36.10 -34.93
N SER A 922 -25.27 -36.34 -35.96
CA SER A 922 -26.68 -36.75 -35.88
C SER A 922 -26.90 -38.24 -35.58
N GLY A 923 -25.88 -38.97 -35.13
CA GLY A 923 -25.91 -40.44 -34.96
C GLY A 923 -25.78 -41.23 -36.27
N THR A 924 -26.06 -40.61 -37.42
CA THR A 924 -25.96 -41.21 -38.76
C THR A 924 -24.54 -41.10 -39.33
N PRO A 925 -23.99 -42.14 -40.00
CA PRO A 925 -22.65 -42.08 -40.59
C PRO A 925 -22.47 -40.94 -41.60
N LEU A 926 -21.32 -40.28 -41.55
CA LEU A 926 -20.95 -39.16 -42.42
C LEU A 926 -20.40 -39.68 -43.76
N ASP A 927 -20.95 -39.28 -44.90
CA ASP A 927 -20.32 -39.51 -46.21
C ASP A 927 -19.33 -38.38 -46.54
N LEU A 928 -18.03 -38.70 -46.52
CA LEU A 928 -16.94 -37.75 -46.75
C LEU A 928 -16.02 -38.21 -47.90
N PRO A 929 -15.35 -37.28 -48.60
CA PRO A 929 -14.24 -37.62 -49.50
C PRO A 929 -13.15 -38.42 -48.78
N ARG A 930 -12.54 -39.41 -49.43
CA ARG A 930 -11.43 -40.21 -48.86
C ARG A 930 -10.09 -39.45 -48.90
N THR A 931 -10.08 -38.22 -48.39
CA THR A 931 -8.97 -37.26 -48.46
C THR A 931 -9.00 -36.30 -47.29
N GLY A 932 -7.85 -35.98 -46.70
CA GLY A 932 -7.74 -34.98 -45.62
C GLY A 932 -7.98 -35.57 -44.23
N THR A 933 -8.24 -34.68 -43.26
CA THR A 933 -8.38 -35.04 -41.84
C THR A 933 -9.74 -34.59 -41.31
N LEU A 934 -10.39 -35.46 -40.55
CA LEU A 934 -11.56 -35.14 -39.75
C LEU A 934 -11.10 -34.87 -38.31
N ALA A 935 -11.36 -33.68 -37.78
CA ALA A 935 -11.24 -33.39 -36.36
C ALA A 935 -12.58 -33.70 -35.68
N VAL A 936 -12.54 -34.36 -34.52
CA VAL A 936 -13.71 -34.78 -33.74
C VAL A 936 -13.48 -34.46 -32.27
N ARG A 937 -14.52 -33.93 -31.60
CA ARG A 937 -14.53 -33.76 -30.14
C ARG A 937 -15.86 -34.23 -29.55
N ALA A 938 -15.78 -35.05 -28.50
CA ALA A 938 -16.91 -35.31 -27.62
C ALA A 938 -16.99 -34.24 -26.52
N ILE A 939 -18.21 -34.02 -26.03
CA ILE A 939 -18.54 -33.15 -24.90
C ILE A 939 -19.60 -33.87 -24.07
N ASP A 940 -19.35 -34.04 -22.77
CA ASP A 940 -20.29 -34.65 -21.83
C ASP A 940 -21.45 -33.70 -21.49
N CYS A 941 -22.37 -34.10 -20.62
CA CYS A 941 -23.50 -33.28 -20.22
C CYS A 941 -23.16 -32.19 -19.18
N ALA A 942 -22.01 -32.26 -18.50
CA ALA A 942 -21.42 -31.22 -17.67
C ALA A 942 -20.58 -30.21 -18.48
N GLY A 943 -20.43 -30.43 -19.78
CA GLY A 943 -19.70 -29.58 -20.73
C GLY A 943 -18.18 -29.76 -20.71
N ASN A 944 -17.61 -30.82 -20.12
CA ASN A 944 -16.17 -31.04 -20.27
C ASN A 944 -15.90 -31.50 -21.70
N VAL A 945 -14.89 -30.88 -22.30
CA VAL A 945 -14.51 -31.12 -23.70
C VAL A 945 -13.36 -32.11 -23.72
N GLN A 946 -13.48 -33.14 -24.55
CA GLN A 946 -12.42 -34.07 -24.87
C GLN A 946 -11.08 -33.34 -25.13
N ALA A 947 -9.99 -33.82 -24.51
CA ALA A 947 -8.64 -33.35 -24.81
C ALA A 947 -7.64 -34.51 -24.69
N PRO A 948 -6.79 -34.78 -25.72
CA PRO A 948 -6.75 -34.14 -27.03
C PRO A 948 -7.94 -34.51 -27.93
N TYR A 949 -8.23 -33.67 -28.92
CA TYR A 949 -9.22 -33.98 -29.96
C TYR A 949 -8.81 -35.21 -30.78
N LEU A 950 -9.80 -35.98 -31.25
CA LEU A 950 -9.57 -37.09 -32.14
C LEU A 950 -9.35 -36.56 -33.57
N PHE A 951 -8.17 -36.81 -34.14
CA PHE A 951 -7.87 -36.51 -35.54
C PHE A 951 -7.82 -37.79 -36.35
N VAL A 952 -8.74 -37.93 -37.31
CA VAL A 952 -8.89 -39.13 -38.15
C VAL A 952 -8.40 -38.82 -39.56
N ASN A 953 -7.38 -39.55 -40.03
CA ASN A 953 -6.94 -39.46 -41.42
C ASN A 953 -7.91 -40.19 -42.34
N LEU A 954 -8.63 -39.46 -43.19
CA LEU A 954 -9.64 -40.03 -44.09
C LEU A 954 -9.04 -40.73 -45.32
N ALA A 955 -7.73 -40.64 -45.54
CA ALA A 955 -7.03 -41.32 -46.63
C ALA A 955 -6.51 -42.73 -46.27
N ALA A 956 -6.65 -43.15 -45.01
CA ALA A 956 -6.36 -44.52 -44.55
C ALA A 956 -7.27 -45.56 -45.23
#